data_AF-A0A9W8VFB7-F1
#
_entry.id   AF-A0A9W8VFB7-F1
#
_cell.length_a   1.000
_cell.length_b   1.000
_cell.length_c   1.000
_cell.angle_alpha   90.00
_cell.angle_beta   90.00
_cell.angle_gamma   90.00
#
_symmetry.space_group_name_H-M   'P 1'
#
loop_
_entity.id
_entity.type
_entity.pdbx_description
1 polymer ?
#
loop_
_entity_poly.entity_id
_entity_poly.type
_entity_poly.pdbx_seq_one_letter_code
_entity_poly.pdbx_strand_id
1 'polypeptide(L)'
;MEKRAQATESLIRTSSGQAALDHTVQAAELYMRAAGEAKNKKDATRLRLKCQQLIAQAERLKAELTQTPSVLLRTSRLHANLFPPWTNEPSEKDFQLGPGEDLFTDNAIFTLSPRQAATFGGWKRPRDLYDDTDIDNEAFMNSSTGCDLVQDVTTDCSVVASLCAAMRILTGRNSVLSSILYPFDKAKGTPKVSASGKYILKLHFNGCFRRVVIDERLPSSVTDRTLYVVDRHNPRLLWPALLEKAYLKVRGGYDFPGSNSGTDLWVLTGWIPEQIFLQREDLEIDRLWRRIKNAHDSENVVVTLGTGRISAEEEDILGLIGEHDYAIMDLEVIGDSRRLLVKNPWCNGPVWKGGVAQPSDLGMSTLQLNDPDPTTPPSAAGSFWMTLEDVFQHFESMYLNWNPALFSHRQDHHFVWRMPPSELSPSLVRNPQYSLQSTTGGPVWILVSRHFVDAELEIARNRTDTMAAVSGQLGFMSILVFDNSGHRVQVSDGDIYRGPYVDSPQTLARLDTSPGKRYTIVVDQHEFPLPDYTLTLSFFSQDQLAVKEAEDAMSHSKEVTGSWTRRTAGGSAACTTYVQNPQFKLYLPQAGPLSVLLSTNMQDIHVHVDLVWSQGKRVQTLKARDLVGSSGEYRRGCAVVNVPHVDAGVYTVVCSTFDAGLLADFVLRVSSMVPVTLEPVPADAAGRLRKILSPFRLSDGEEVRRAQLSATWLTRMSVTARSVIDTGSDPSNRPSSTLMVRVSVAHGWDPERTTIATSGEGEYEELKTVVRTPELDMEPGRIHREGMWLVIESMGTPQVGERIEIEIHSDGPVNVGPWALV
;
A
#
# COMPACT_ATOMS: atom_id res chain seq x y z
N MET A 1 -12.42 46.63 -14.53
CA MET A 1 -13.16 45.37 -14.25
C MET A 1 -12.74 44.21 -15.13
N GLU A 2 -12.68 44.36 -16.46
CA GLU A 2 -12.33 43.25 -17.39
C GLU A 2 -11.00 42.54 -17.08
N LYS A 3 -9.91 43.26 -16.75
CA LYS A 3 -8.63 42.64 -16.35
C LYS A 3 -8.74 41.71 -15.14
N ARG A 4 -9.61 42.04 -14.17
CA ARG A 4 -9.86 41.19 -12.99
C ARG A 4 -10.64 39.94 -13.40
N ALA A 5 -11.62 40.08 -14.29
CA ALA A 5 -12.38 38.96 -14.83
C ALA A 5 -11.47 37.98 -15.59
N GLN A 6 -10.53 38.48 -16.40
CA GLN A 6 -9.54 37.66 -17.11
C GLN A 6 -8.55 36.95 -16.16
N ALA A 7 -8.13 37.61 -15.08
CA ALA A 7 -7.28 36.98 -14.06
C ALA A 7 -8.02 35.82 -13.36
N THR A 8 -9.28 36.03 -12.93
CA THR A 8 -10.10 34.98 -12.35
C THR A 8 -10.40 33.86 -13.36
N GLU A 9 -10.62 34.19 -14.63
CA GLU A 9 -10.81 33.18 -15.69
C GLU A 9 -9.56 32.31 -15.90
N SER A 10 -8.35 32.87 -15.75
CA SER A 10 -7.13 32.08 -15.86
C SER A 10 -7.00 31.02 -14.76
N LEU A 11 -7.55 31.28 -13.57
CA LEU A 11 -7.59 30.32 -12.46
C LEU A 11 -8.48 29.12 -12.78
N ILE A 12 -9.54 29.30 -13.58
CA ILE A 12 -10.43 28.20 -14.00
C ILE A 12 -9.64 27.10 -14.72
N ARG A 13 -8.61 27.46 -15.51
CA ARG A 13 -7.80 26.49 -16.27
C ARG A 13 -6.88 25.65 -15.39
N THR A 14 -6.58 26.14 -14.19
CA THR A 14 -5.70 25.50 -13.21
C THR A 14 -6.45 24.87 -12.04
N SER A 15 -7.78 24.95 -12.05
CA SER A 15 -8.65 24.45 -10.98
C SER A 15 -9.56 23.33 -11.48
N SER A 16 -10.02 22.48 -10.57
CA SER A 16 -10.97 21.40 -10.85
C SER A 16 -12.08 21.35 -9.79
N GLY A 17 -13.15 20.58 -10.05
CA GLY A 17 -14.23 20.35 -9.11
C GLY A 17 -14.92 21.64 -8.61
N GLN A 18 -15.13 21.74 -7.29
CA GLN A 18 -15.82 22.89 -6.68
C GLN A 18 -15.04 24.20 -6.86
N ALA A 19 -13.70 24.18 -6.80
CA ALA A 19 -12.88 25.38 -7.00
C ALA A 19 -13.00 25.91 -8.45
N ALA A 20 -13.06 25.03 -9.44
CA ALA A 20 -13.33 25.43 -10.83
C ALA A 20 -14.71 26.07 -10.97
N LEU A 21 -15.73 25.51 -10.29
CA LEU A 21 -17.08 26.08 -10.27
C LEU A 21 -17.09 27.48 -9.64
N ASP A 22 -16.47 27.63 -8.46
CA ASP A 22 -16.44 28.90 -7.73
C ASP A 22 -15.71 30.01 -8.52
N HIS A 23 -14.56 29.70 -9.13
CA HIS A 23 -13.85 30.63 -10.00
C HIS A 23 -14.64 30.96 -11.28
N THR A 24 -15.38 30.00 -11.83
CA THR A 24 -16.23 30.23 -13.00
C THR A 24 -17.40 31.16 -12.68
N VAL A 25 -18.06 30.98 -11.53
CA VAL A 25 -19.13 31.86 -11.04
C VAL A 25 -18.57 33.27 -10.78
N GLN A 26 -17.45 33.37 -10.08
CA GLN A 26 -16.81 34.66 -9.78
C GLN A 26 -16.38 35.40 -11.05
N ALA A 27 -15.82 34.70 -12.05
CA ALA A 27 -15.47 35.29 -13.34
C ALA A 27 -16.73 35.78 -14.08
N ALA A 28 -17.81 35.00 -14.08
CA ALA A 28 -19.08 35.39 -14.69
C ALA A 28 -19.67 36.67 -14.09
N GLU A 29 -19.63 36.81 -12.76
CA GLU A 29 -20.04 38.04 -12.05
C GLU A 29 -19.19 39.25 -12.45
N LEU A 30 -17.87 39.08 -12.53
CA LEU A 30 -16.95 40.14 -12.91
C LEU A 30 -17.15 40.58 -14.37
N TYR A 31 -17.40 39.63 -15.28
CA TYR A 31 -17.76 39.94 -16.68
C TYR A 31 -19.11 40.64 -16.79
N MET A 32 -20.09 40.27 -15.95
CA MET A 32 -21.40 40.93 -15.90
C MET A 32 -21.28 42.38 -15.45
N ARG A 33 -20.50 42.64 -14.38
CA ARG A 33 -20.22 44.01 -13.91
C ARG A 33 -19.44 44.81 -14.95
N ALA A 34 -18.41 44.22 -15.56
CA ALA A 34 -17.64 44.87 -16.62
C ALA A 34 -18.51 45.26 -17.83
N ALA A 35 -19.52 44.44 -18.18
CA ALA A 35 -20.45 44.76 -19.26
C ALA A 35 -21.39 45.93 -18.90
N GLY A 36 -21.73 46.13 -17.63
CA GLY A 36 -22.51 47.26 -17.15
C GLY A 36 -21.75 48.59 -17.21
N GLU A 37 -20.43 48.54 -17.08
CA GLU A 37 -19.53 49.71 -17.10
C GLU A 37 -18.94 50.03 -18.50
N ALA A 38 -19.30 49.25 -19.52
CA ALA A 38 -18.71 49.37 -20.85
C ALA A 38 -19.14 50.66 -21.57
N LYS A 39 -18.16 51.43 -22.08
CA LYS A 39 -18.37 52.73 -22.74
C LYS A 39 -19.02 52.65 -24.12
N ASN A 40 -18.95 51.49 -24.78
CA ASN A 40 -19.53 51.30 -26.11
C ASN A 40 -20.35 50.00 -26.18
N LYS A 41 -21.34 49.99 -27.08
CA LYS A 41 -22.30 48.89 -27.24
C LYS A 41 -21.64 47.59 -27.70
N LYS A 42 -20.53 47.69 -28.45
CA LYS A 42 -19.79 46.54 -28.99
C LYS A 42 -19.08 45.76 -27.89
N ASP A 43 -18.41 46.45 -26.97
CA ASP A 43 -17.73 45.88 -25.81
C ASP A 43 -18.72 45.33 -24.79
N ALA A 44 -19.82 46.05 -24.53
CA ALA A 44 -20.89 45.55 -23.68
C ALA A 44 -21.46 44.21 -24.20
N THR A 45 -21.62 44.09 -25.52
CA THR A 45 -22.12 42.86 -26.16
C THR A 45 -21.10 41.72 -26.06
N ARG A 46 -19.81 42.00 -26.33
CA ARG A 46 -18.71 41.03 -26.20
C ARG A 46 -18.60 40.49 -24.77
N LEU A 47 -18.67 41.35 -23.77
CA LEU A 47 -18.56 40.99 -22.36
C LEU A 47 -19.78 40.19 -21.86
N ARG A 48 -21.00 40.54 -22.32
CA ARG A 48 -22.21 39.76 -22.02
C ARG A 48 -22.16 38.35 -22.63
N LEU A 49 -21.67 38.23 -23.86
CA LEU A 49 -21.48 36.93 -24.49
C LEU A 49 -20.50 36.06 -23.69
N LYS A 50 -19.41 36.66 -23.19
CA LYS A 50 -18.44 35.97 -22.35
C LYS A 50 -19.02 35.54 -21.00
N CYS A 51 -19.83 36.40 -20.37
CA CYS A 51 -20.58 36.06 -19.15
C CYS A 51 -21.53 34.87 -19.39
N GLN A 52 -22.29 34.87 -20.49
CA GLN A 52 -23.19 33.76 -20.85
C GLN A 52 -22.44 32.44 -21.05
N GLN A 53 -21.26 32.47 -21.69
CA GLN A 53 -20.41 31.28 -21.85
C GLN A 53 -19.97 30.72 -20.49
N LEU A 54 -19.55 31.58 -19.57
CA LEU A 54 -19.13 31.18 -18.22
C LEU A 54 -20.30 30.66 -17.38
N ILE A 55 -21.49 31.24 -17.50
CA ILE A 55 -22.71 30.70 -16.85
C ILE A 55 -23.01 29.29 -17.37
N ALA A 56 -22.93 29.06 -18.69
CA ALA A 56 -23.15 27.74 -19.27
C ALA A 56 -22.08 26.73 -18.81
N GLN A 57 -20.83 27.17 -18.68
CA GLN A 57 -19.74 26.35 -18.13
C GLN A 57 -19.96 26.04 -16.64
N ALA A 58 -20.42 27.00 -15.84
CA ALA A 58 -20.76 26.78 -14.42
C ALA A 58 -21.90 25.77 -14.26
N GLU A 59 -22.95 25.84 -15.08
CA GLU A 59 -24.04 24.85 -15.06
C GLU A 59 -23.56 23.44 -15.46
N ARG A 60 -22.62 23.32 -16.42
CA ARG A 60 -22.00 22.03 -16.75
C ARG A 60 -21.15 21.48 -15.60
N LEU A 61 -20.29 22.31 -15.00
CA LEU A 61 -19.47 21.93 -13.85
C LEU A 61 -20.34 21.52 -12.66
N LYS A 62 -21.43 22.25 -12.41
CA LYS A 62 -22.42 21.92 -11.38
C LYS A 62 -23.15 20.61 -11.68
N ALA A 63 -23.51 20.35 -12.94
CA ALA A 63 -24.09 19.09 -13.38
C ALA A 63 -23.12 17.90 -13.23
N GLU A 64 -21.85 18.08 -13.58
CA GLU A 64 -20.79 17.06 -13.37
C GLU A 64 -20.58 16.75 -11.89
N LEU A 65 -20.57 17.80 -11.04
CA LEU A 65 -20.50 17.67 -9.58
C LEU A 65 -21.73 16.99 -8.96
N THR A 66 -22.88 17.02 -9.63
CA THR A 66 -24.15 16.42 -9.15
C THR A 66 -24.43 15.03 -9.75
N GLN A 67 -23.90 14.70 -10.94
CA GLN A 67 -24.12 13.39 -11.58
C GLN A 67 -23.25 12.26 -11.01
N THR A 68 -22.12 12.58 -10.38
CA THR A 68 -21.29 11.61 -9.66
C THR A 68 -21.29 12.00 -8.19
N PRO A 69 -21.95 11.25 -7.28
CA PRO A 69 -21.86 11.55 -5.86
C PRO A 69 -20.39 11.52 -5.48
N SER A 70 -19.91 12.60 -4.84
CA SER A 70 -18.53 12.68 -4.38
C SER A 70 -18.18 11.44 -3.56
N VAL A 71 -16.90 11.06 -3.56
CA VAL A 71 -16.39 9.92 -2.79
C VAL A 71 -16.92 9.93 -1.35
N LEU A 72 -16.94 11.10 -0.71
CA LEU A 72 -17.45 11.31 0.64
C LEU A 72 -18.94 10.98 0.81
N LEU A 73 -19.78 11.30 -0.19
CA LEU A 73 -21.20 10.97 -0.16
C LEU A 73 -21.41 9.45 -0.29
N ARG A 74 -20.66 8.79 -1.17
CA ARG A 74 -20.73 7.33 -1.37
C ARG A 74 -20.36 6.57 -0.10
N THR A 75 -19.35 7.05 0.64
CA THR A 75 -18.86 6.43 1.87
C THR A 75 -19.60 6.88 3.14
N SER A 76 -20.82 7.43 2.99
CA SER A 76 -21.67 7.84 4.12
C SER A 76 -22.49 6.71 4.73
N ARG A 77 -22.47 5.50 4.17
CA ARG A 77 -23.20 4.35 4.72
C ARG A 77 -22.21 3.32 5.24
N LEU A 78 -22.41 2.89 6.48
CA LEU A 78 -21.68 1.79 7.12
C LEU A 78 -22.63 1.04 8.05
N HIS A 79 -22.56 -0.28 8.05
CA HIS A 79 -23.30 -1.14 8.97
C HIS A 79 -24.81 -0.84 8.99
N ALA A 80 -25.40 -0.67 7.81
CA ALA A 80 -26.79 -0.24 7.60
C ALA A 80 -27.18 1.15 8.16
N ASN A 81 -26.24 1.90 8.72
CA ASN A 81 -26.44 3.26 9.24
C ASN A 81 -26.03 4.32 8.20
N LEU A 82 -26.59 5.53 8.34
CA LEU A 82 -26.26 6.70 7.52
C LEU A 82 -25.51 7.75 8.36
N PHE A 83 -24.33 8.14 7.88
CA PHE A 83 -23.41 9.10 8.49
C PHE A 83 -23.06 10.21 7.50
N PRO A 84 -23.95 11.21 7.33
CA PRO A 84 -23.72 12.28 6.36
C PRO A 84 -22.52 13.15 6.78
N PRO A 85 -21.79 13.77 5.82
CA PRO A 85 -20.77 14.76 6.12
C PRO A 85 -21.32 15.87 7.03
N TRP A 86 -20.49 16.34 7.95
CA TRP A 86 -20.83 17.40 8.89
C TRP A 86 -20.88 18.74 8.17
N THR A 87 -22.08 19.33 8.07
CA THR A 87 -22.26 20.63 7.41
C THR A 87 -22.38 21.78 8.40
N ASN A 88 -23.19 21.62 9.45
CA ASN A 88 -23.50 22.66 10.43
C ASN A 88 -23.68 22.06 11.83
N GLU A 89 -23.47 22.88 12.86
CA GLU A 89 -23.83 22.52 14.23
C GLU A 89 -25.35 22.26 14.35
N PRO A 90 -25.76 21.28 15.17
CA PRO A 90 -27.17 21.04 15.45
C PRO A 90 -27.79 22.21 16.23
N SER A 91 -29.11 22.38 16.09
CA SER A 91 -29.84 23.44 16.77
C SER A 91 -30.27 23.00 18.18
N GLU A 92 -30.48 23.92 19.12
CA GLU A 92 -31.03 23.59 20.45
C GLU A 92 -32.36 22.82 20.39
N LYS A 93 -33.17 23.06 19.34
CA LYS A 93 -34.45 22.37 19.12
C LYS A 93 -34.27 20.87 18.87
N ASP A 94 -33.12 20.43 18.34
CA ASP A 94 -32.83 19.02 18.13
C ASP A 94 -32.80 18.22 19.44
N PHE A 95 -32.64 18.89 20.58
CA PHE A 95 -32.41 18.27 21.89
C PHE A 95 -33.57 18.50 22.88
N GLN A 96 -34.60 19.24 22.47
CA GLN A 96 -35.79 19.51 23.27
C GLN A 96 -36.85 18.43 23.05
N LEU A 97 -37.59 18.08 24.09
CA LEU A 97 -38.73 17.17 24.00
C LEU A 97 -40.01 17.98 23.83
N GLY A 98 -40.74 17.75 22.73
CA GLY A 98 -42.03 18.38 22.49
C GLY A 98 -43.13 17.86 23.42
N PRO A 99 -44.21 18.63 23.65
CA PRO A 99 -45.34 18.15 24.44
C PRO A 99 -45.98 16.90 23.82
N GLY A 100 -45.99 15.78 24.55
CA GLY A 100 -46.57 14.52 24.11
C GLY A 100 -45.70 13.70 23.15
N GLU A 101 -44.45 14.10 22.93
CA GLU A 101 -43.48 13.29 22.18
C GLU A 101 -42.81 12.25 23.09
N ASP A 102 -42.50 11.08 22.52
CA ASP A 102 -41.67 10.08 23.16
C ASP A 102 -40.18 10.45 23.06
N LEU A 103 -39.38 9.93 23.99
CA LEU A 103 -37.93 10.08 23.92
C LEU A 103 -37.37 9.46 22.63
N PHE A 104 -36.38 10.14 22.05
CA PHE A 104 -35.70 9.68 20.85
C PHE A 104 -35.11 8.28 21.07
N THR A 105 -35.28 7.45 20.05
CA THR A 105 -34.86 6.05 20.02
C THR A 105 -34.13 5.82 18.70
N ASP A 106 -32.86 5.44 18.81
CA ASP A 106 -32.00 5.06 17.70
C ASP A 106 -32.20 3.57 17.37
N ASN A 107 -32.53 3.26 16.13
CA ASN A 107 -32.81 1.89 15.68
C ASN A 107 -31.55 1.17 15.17
N ALA A 108 -30.36 1.75 15.38
CA ALA A 108 -29.10 1.10 15.06
C ALA A 108 -28.98 -0.25 15.78
N ILE A 109 -28.53 -1.27 15.04
CA ILE A 109 -28.27 -2.60 15.58
C ILE A 109 -26.82 -2.64 16.04
N PHE A 110 -26.61 -2.99 17.30
CA PHE A 110 -25.29 -3.22 17.88
C PHE A 110 -25.10 -4.72 18.11
N THR A 111 -24.10 -5.31 17.47
CA THR A 111 -23.69 -6.69 17.76
C THR A 111 -22.93 -6.75 19.09
N LEU A 112 -23.04 -7.90 19.77
CA LEU A 112 -22.39 -8.19 21.04
C LEU A 112 -21.54 -9.47 20.88
N SER A 113 -20.38 -9.51 21.52
CA SER A 113 -19.59 -10.74 21.62
C SER A 113 -20.33 -11.79 22.46
N PRO A 114 -19.99 -13.09 22.36
CA PRO A 114 -20.62 -14.12 23.17
C PRO A 114 -20.56 -13.84 24.68
N ARG A 115 -19.46 -13.25 25.16
CA ARG A 115 -19.27 -12.90 26.57
C ARG A 115 -20.19 -11.74 27.01
N GLN A 116 -20.32 -10.71 26.17
CA GLN A 116 -21.24 -9.59 26.43
C GLN A 116 -22.69 -10.05 26.37
N ALA A 117 -23.05 -10.88 25.40
CA ALA A 117 -24.40 -11.40 25.22
C ALA A 117 -24.85 -12.26 26.41
N ALA A 118 -23.94 -13.02 27.02
CA ALA A 118 -24.23 -13.88 28.18
C ALA A 118 -24.69 -13.10 29.43
N THR A 119 -24.27 -11.84 29.58
CA THR A 119 -24.64 -10.99 30.72
C THR A 119 -25.54 -9.81 30.32
N PHE A 120 -26.00 -9.74 29.07
CA PHE A 120 -26.78 -8.60 28.57
C PHE A 120 -28.20 -8.57 29.15
N GLY A 121 -28.52 -7.51 29.90
CA GLY A 121 -29.81 -7.27 30.54
C GLY A 121 -30.77 -6.36 29.77
N GLY A 122 -30.40 -5.95 28.56
CA GLY A 122 -31.21 -5.06 27.71
C GLY A 122 -30.68 -3.62 27.64
N TRP A 123 -31.22 -2.86 26.70
CA TRP A 123 -30.90 -1.44 26.49
C TRP A 123 -31.73 -0.59 27.46
N LYS A 124 -31.07 0.07 28.42
CA LYS A 124 -31.73 0.89 29.44
C LYS A 124 -31.27 2.34 29.36
N ARG A 125 -32.15 3.29 29.68
CA ARG A 125 -31.75 4.71 29.79
C ARG A 125 -31.00 4.92 31.11
N PRO A 126 -30.17 5.97 31.23
CA PRO A 126 -29.42 6.25 32.46
C PRO A 126 -30.31 6.30 33.70
N ARG A 127 -31.53 6.88 33.60
CA ARG A 127 -32.48 6.92 34.71
C ARG A 127 -33.07 5.56 35.11
N ASP A 128 -33.04 4.58 34.21
CA ASP A 128 -33.49 3.21 34.49
C ASP A 128 -32.33 2.30 34.96
N LEU A 129 -31.09 2.80 34.93
CA LEU A 129 -29.90 2.11 35.40
C LEU A 129 -29.63 2.35 36.88
N TYR A 130 -30.06 3.49 37.42
CA TYR A 130 -29.88 3.87 38.82
C TYR A 130 -31.27 4.09 39.45
N ASP A 131 -31.65 3.27 40.44
CA ASP A 131 -32.96 3.23 41.13
C ASP A 131 -33.28 4.49 42.00
N ASP A 132 -32.73 5.66 41.65
CA ASP A 132 -32.79 6.85 42.48
C ASP A 132 -33.62 7.96 41.83
N THR A 133 -34.62 8.46 42.55
CA THR A 133 -35.55 9.49 42.06
C THR A 133 -35.01 10.92 42.17
N ASP A 134 -33.88 11.12 42.86
CA ASP A 134 -33.29 12.43 43.18
C ASP A 134 -32.00 12.72 42.36
N ILE A 135 -32.02 12.39 41.06
CA ILE A 135 -30.85 12.51 40.19
C ILE A 135 -30.56 13.97 39.84
N ASP A 136 -29.40 14.46 40.30
CA ASP A 136 -28.78 15.68 39.79
C ASP A 136 -28.29 15.45 38.35
N ASN A 137 -28.93 16.11 37.38
CA ASN A 137 -28.54 16.04 35.97
C ASN A 137 -27.10 16.52 35.72
N GLU A 138 -26.51 17.33 36.61
CA GLU A 138 -25.09 17.72 36.52
C GLU A 138 -24.16 16.51 36.69
N ALA A 139 -24.52 15.54 37.53
CA ALA A 139 -23.70 14.35 37.77
C ALA A 139 -23.55 13.43 36.54
N PHE A 140 -24.44 13.54 35.55
CA PHE A 140 -24.32 12.79 34.30
C PHE A 140 -23.28 13.37 33.34
N MET A 141 -22.97 14.67 33.42
CA MET A 141 -22.16 15.34 32.42
C MET A 141 -20.91 16.03 32.98
N ASN A 142 -20.81 16.14 34.29
CA ASN A 142 -19.69 16.80 34.96
C ASN A 142 -18.99 15.85 35.94
N SER A 143 -17.66 15.94 36.00
CA SER A 143 -16.86 15.29 37.04
C SER A 143 -16.16 16.38 37.85
N SER A 144 -16.48 16.45 39.15
CA SER A 144 -15.96 17.46 40.07
C SER A 144 -14.56 17.12 40.63
N THR A 145 -14.11 15.87 40.52
CA THR A 145 -12.88 15.35 41.15
C THR A 145 -11.90 14.71 40.16
N GLY A 146 -12.02 15.01 38.87
CA GLY A 146 -11.26 14.36 37.79
C GLY A 146 -11.83 12.99 37.41
N CYS A 147 -11.50 12.52 36.20
CA CYS A 147 -12.02 11.27 35.66
C CYS A 147 -10.99 10.14 35.76
N ASP A 148 -11.48 8.97 36.10
CA ASP A 148 -10.78 7.71 36.23
C ASP A 148 -11.55 6.62 35.46
N LEU A 149 -11.47 6.72 34.14
CA LEU A 149 -12.19 5.83 33.23
C LEU A 149 -11.59 4.43 33.25
N VAL A 150 -12.46 3.43 33.26
CA VAL A 150 -12.11 2.01 33.23
C VAL A 150 -13.12 1.21 32.42
N GLN A 151 -12.70 0.03 32.00
CA GLN A 151 -13.51 -0.95 31.30
C GLN A 151 -13.53 -2.30 32.00
N ASP A 152 -14.60 -3.05 31.76
CA ASP A 152 -14.79 -4.37 32.33
C ASP A 152 -15.05 -5.45 31.26
N VAL A 153 -16.31 -5.73 30.90
CA VAL A 153 -16.65 -6.72 29.87
C VAL A 153 -16.81 -6.01 28.51
N THR A 154 -15.76 -5.33 28.07
CA THR A 154 -15.68 -4.71 26.74
C THR A 154 -14.46 -5.21 25.97
N THR A 155 -14.53 -5.19 24.64
CA THR A 155 -13.48 -5.69 23.73
C THR A 155 -12.68 -4.56 23.06
N ASP A 156 -12.89 -3.32 23.47
CA ASP A 156 -12.43 -2.08 22.84
C ASP A 156 -11.42 -1.31 23.73
N CYS A 157 -10.45 -2.03 24.29
CA CYS A 157 -9.39 -1.45 25.14
C CYS A 157 -8.73 -0.18 24.60
N SER A 158 -8.48 -0.15 23.29
CA SER A 158 -7.88 0.99 22.60
C SER A 158 -8.75 2.26 22.70
N VAL A 159 -10.07 2.12 22.69
CA VAL A 159 -11.01 3.25 22.81
C VAL A 159 -10.98 3.83 24.21
N VAL A 160 -11.00 2.99 25.25
CA VAL A 160 -10.97 3.45 26.64
C VAL A 160 -9.60 4.02 27.01
N ALA A 161 -8.50 3.42 26.53
CA ALA A 161 -7.16 3.99 26.66
C ALA A 161 -7.08 5.38 25.98
N SER A 162 -7.66 5.52 24.79
CA SER A 162 -7.77 6.80 24.07
C SER A 162 -8.52 7.86 24.87
N LEU A 163 -9.68 7.51 25.44
CA LEU A 163 -10.45 8.45 26.27
C LEU A 163 -9.71 8.85 27.55
N CYS A 164 -8.99 7.91 28.19
CA CYS A 164 -8.13 8.20 29.33
C CYS A 164 -7.03 9.20 28.96
N ALA A 165 -6.25 8.90 27.92
CA ALA A 165 -5.11 9.73 27.50
C ALA A 165 -5.57 11.12 27.02
N ALA A 166 -6.72 11.20 26.34
CA ALA A 166 -7.25 12.45 25.82
C ALA A 166 -8.01 13.29 26.86
N MET A 167 -8.14 12.85 28.12
CA MET A 167 -8.96 13.53 29.13
C MET A 167 -8.59 15.01 29.31
N ARG A 168 -7.28 15.32 29.25
CA ARG A 168 -6.75 16.70 29.36
C ARG A 168 -7.26 17.61 28.24
N ILE A 169 -7.41 17.10 27.02
CA ILE A 169 -7.88 17.88 25.87
C ILE A 169 -9.40 17.82 25.73
N LEU A 170 -10.03 16.73 26.17
CA LEU A 170 -11.49 16.53 26.14
C LEU A 170 -12.20 17.36 27.20
N THR A 171 -11.54 17.76 28.28
CA THR A 171 -12.14 18.51 29.38
C THR A 171 -11.41 19.84 29.61
N GLY A 172 -12.01 20.75 30.38
CA GLY A 172 -11.42 22.06 30.68
C GLY A 172 -11.84 23.21 29.76
N ARG A 173 -11.21 24.38 29.93
CA ARG A 173 -11.67 25.65 29.37
C ARG A 173 -11.65 25.72 27.84
N ASN A 174 -10.71 25.03 27.19
CA ASN A 174 -10.57 24.94 25.73
C ASN A 174 -10.89 23.53 25.22
N SER A 175 -11.78 22.83 25.92
CA SER A 175 -12.16 21.45 25.64
C SER A 175 -12.56 21.22 24.18
N VAL A 176 -11.92 20.23 23.54
CA VAL A 176 -12.29 19.79 22.19
C VAL A 176 -13.65 19.09 22.16
N LEU A 177 -14.12 18.57 23.32
CA LEU A 177 -15.42 17.92 23.47
C LEU A 177 -16.59 18.85 23.09
N SER A 178 -16.43 20.16 23.28
CA SER A 178 -17.40 21.18 22.86
C SER A 178 -17.70 21.19 21.36
N SER A 179 -16.80 20.61 20.55
CA SER A 179 -16.95 20.47 19.11
C SER A 179 -17.33 19.05 18.67
N ILE A 180 -17.32 18.09 19.60
CA ILE A 180 -17.54 16.66 19.34
C ILE A 180 -18.93 16.24 19.78
N LEU A 181 -19.38 16.58 21.00
CA LEU A 181 -20.62 16.07 21.59
C LEU A 181 -21.65 17.19 21.76
N TYR A 182 -22.87 16.96 21.27
CA TYR A 182 -23.99 17.89 21.39
C TYR A 182 -25.22 17.19 22.03
N PRO A 183 -25.94 17.88 22.95
CA PRO A 183 -25.80 19.30 23.29
C PRO A 183 -24.64 19.60 24.26
N PHE A 184 -24.13 20.82 24.21
CA PHE A 184 -22.99 21.27 25.02
C PHE A 184 -23.22 22.68 25.57
N ASP A 185 -22.95 22.88 26.87
CA ASP A 185 -22.99 24.20 27.50
C ASP A 185 -21.63 24.89 27.33
N LYS A 186 -21.54 25.76 26.32
CA LYS A 186 -20.32 26.53 26.02
C LYS A 186 -19.94 27.53 27.13
N ALA A 187 -20.87 27.92 28.00
CA ALA A 187 -20.58 28.83 29.11
C ALA A 187 -19.98 28.11 30.31
N LYS A 188 -20.51 26.91 30.64
CA LYS A 188 -19.96 26.05 31.70
C LYS A 188 -18.75 25.23 31.24
N GLY A 189 -18.57 25.04 29.93
CA GLY A 189 -17.51 24.20 29.38
C GLY A 189 -17.77 22.70 29.57
N THR A 190 -19.04 22.30 29.68
CA THR A 190 -19.44 20.92 29.97
C THR A 190 -20.53 20.43 29.01
N PRO A 191 -20.61 19.11 28.73
CA PRO A 191 -21.75 18.53 28.01
C PRO A 191 -23.07 18.79 28.75
N LYS A 192 -24.19 18.72 28.03
CA LYS A 192 -25.53 18.91 28.60
C LYS A 192 -26.39 17.66 28.43
N VAL A 193 -27.24 17.38 29.41
CA VAL A 193 -28.27 16.35 29.28
C VAL A 193 -29.30 16.76 28.22
N SER A 194 -29.57 15.89 27.26
CA SER A 194 -30.58 16.11 26.22
C SER A 194 -31.97 15.79 26.76
N ALA A 195 -32.90 16.74 26.71
CA ALA A 195 -34.27 16.51 27.19
C ALA A 195 -35.02 15.49 26.32
N SER A 196 -34.70 15.43 25.03
CA SER A 196 -35.24 14.45 24.08
C SER A 196 -34.59 13.07 24.15
N GLY A 197 -33.49 12.90 24.89
CA GLY A 197 -32.66 11.69 24.86
C GLY A 197 -31.85 11.49 23.58
N LYS A 198 -31.90 12.43 22.63
CA LYS A 198 -31.12 12.44 21.37
C LYS A 198 -29.77 13.10 21.59
N TYR A 199 -28.70 12.51 21.08
CA TYR A 199 -27.37 13.09 21.07
C TYR A 199 -26.80 13.06 19.66
N ILE A 200 -25.99 14.06 19.34
CA ILE A 200 -25.35 14.19 18.03
C ILE A 200 -23.86 14.38 18.26
N LEU A 201 -23.07 13.51 17.63
CA LEU A 201 -21.63 13.57 17.69
C LEU A 201 -21.04 13.91 16.32
N LYS A 202 -19.93 14.64 16.34
CA LYS A 202 -19.11 14.99 15.19
C LYS A 202 -17.84 14.14 15.22
N LEU A 203 -17.82 13.03 14.49
CA LEU A 203 -16.68 12.10 14.43
C LEU A 203 -15.99 12.17 13.06
N HIS A 204 -14.69 11.93 12.98
CA HIS A 204 -13.89 12.04 11.76
C HIS A 204 -13.56 10.69 11.14
N PHE A 205 -14.26 10.29 10.08
CA PHE A 205 -13.98 9.03 9.38
C PHE A 205 -14.40 9.11 7.92
N ASN A 206 -13.84 8.21 7.10
CA ASN A 206 -14.10 8.17 5.66
C ASN A 206 -13.90 9.55 4.99
N GLY A 207 -12.76 10.17 5.31
CA GLY A 207 -12.26 11.39 4.69
C GLY A 207 -12.80 12.72 5.24
N CYS A 208 -13.78 12.73 6.14
CA CYS A 208 -14.30 13.98 6.69
C CYS A 208 -14.95 13.82 8.07
N PHE A 209 -15.25 14.94 8.74
CA PHE A 209 -16.15 14.94 9.88
C PHE A 209 -17.57 14.58 9.44
N ARG A 210 -18.25 13.74 10.22
CA ARG A 210 -19.57 13.19 9.93
C ARG A 210 -20.48 13.30 11.14
N ARG A 211 -21.77 13.40 10.86
CA ARG A 211 -22.83 13.44 11.87
C ARG A 211 -23.19 12.03 12.30
N VAL A 212 -22.99 11.73 13.58
CA VAL A 212 -23.36 10.47 14.22
C VAL A 212 -24.47 10.75 15.22
N VAL A 213 -25.67 10.21 14.98
CA VAL A 213 -26.82 10.39 15.87
C VAL A 213 -27.01 9.14 16.70
N ILE A 214 -27.15 9.28 18.01
CA ILE A 214 -27.45 8.19 18.94
C ILE A 214 -28.55 8.61 19.93
N ASP A 215 -29.14 7.63 20.59
CA ASP A 215 -29.88 7.86 21.83
C ASP A 215 -29.02 7.58 23.08
N GLU A 216 -29.57 7.83 24.26
CA GLU A 216 -28.88 7.63 25.55
C GLU A 216 -28.93 6.21 26.12
N ARG A 217 -29.56 5.23 25.47
CA ARG A 217 -29.68 3.88 26.03
C ARG A 217 -28.33 3.19 26.06
N LEU A 218 -27.94 2.58 27.17
CA LEU A 218 -26.69 1.84 27.31
C LEU A 218 -26.98 0.35 27.55
N PRO A 219 -26.05 -0.55 27.20
CA PRO A 219 -26.22 -1.98 27.47
C PRO A 219 -26.11 -2.24 28.96
N SER A 220 -27.24 -2.59 29.59
CA SER A 220 -27.28 -3.01 30.99
C SER A 220 -26.79 -4.46 31.15
N SER A 221 -26.26 -4.79 32.32
CA SER A 221 -25.86 -6.15 32.68
C SER A 221 -26.86 -6.76 33.66
N VAL A 222 -27.07 -8.08 33.59
CA VAL A 222 -27.80 -8.85 34.62
C VAL A 222 -26.90 -9.24 35.80
N THR A 223 -25.62 -8.88 35.74
CA THR A 223 -24.59 -9.11 36.78
C THR A 223 -23.99 -7.77 37.20
N ASP A 224 -23.11 -7.75 38.21
CA ASP A 224 -22.40 -6.54 38.64
C ASP A 224 -21.32 -6.05 37.65
N ARG A 225 -21.16 -6.73 36.52
CA ARG A 225 -20.21 -6.41 35.44
C ARG A 225 -20.72 -5.27 34.57
N THR A 226 -19.84 -4.41 34.06
CA THR A 226 -20.22 -3.33 33.13
C THR A 226 -19.92 -3.70 31.68
N LEU A 227 -20.76 -3.22 30.76
CA LEU A 227 -20.67 -3.50 29.31
C LEU A 227 -20.30 -2.26 28.48
N TYR A 228 -19.93 -1.18 29.16
CA TYR A 228 -19.52 0.11 28.59
C TYR A 228 -18.52 0.77 29.54
N VAL A 229 -17.77 1.76 29.04
CA VAL A 229 -16.80 2.54 29.84
C VAL A 229 -17.47 3.23 31.03
N VAL A 230 -16.87 3.10 32.21
CA VAL A 230 -17.36 3.73 33.44
C VAL A 230 -16.27 4.55 34.11
N ASP A 231 -16.67 5.63 34.76
CA ASP A 231 -15.80 6.41 35.63
C ASP A 231 -15.86 5.88 37.07
N ARG A 232 -14.73 5.54 37.69
CA ARG A 232 -14.73 5.00 39.06
C ARG A 232 -15.10 6.05 40.11
N HIS A 233 -14.74 7.31 39.87
CA HIS A 233 -15.06 8.41 40.80
C HIS A 233 -16.54 8.79 40.73
N ASN A 234 -17.14 8.72 39.55
CA ASN A 234 -18.56 8.94 39.32
C ASN A 234 -19.13 7.88 38.36
N PRO A 235 -19.58 6.73 38.87
CA PRO A 235 -20.16 5.66 38.03
C PRO A 235 -21.40 6.06 37.23
N ARG A 236 -21.97 7.25 37.48
CA ARG A 236 -23.10 7.83 36.76
C ARG A 236 -22.67 8.71 35.58
N LEU A 237 -21.37 9.00 35.42
CA LEU A 237 -20.87 9.87 34.36
C LEU A 237 -21.18 9.28 32.98
N LEU A 238 -22.02 9.98 32.21
CA LEU A 238 -22.64 9.45 31.00
C LEU A 238 -21.86 9.80 29.73
N TRP A 239 -21.27 10.99 29.65
CA TRP A 239 -20.66 11.46 28.42
C TRP A 239 -19.59 10.52 27.83
N PRO A 240 -18.70 9.85 28.62
CA PRO A 240 -17.72 8.92 28.06
C PRO A 240 -18.39 7.72 27.37
N ALA A 241 -19.44 7.17 28.00
CA ALA A 241 -20.21 6.06 27.46
C ALA A 241 -20.98 6.44 26.18
N LEU A 242 -21.41 7.71 26.05
CA LEU A 242 -22.02 8.21 24.81
C LEU A 242 -21.02 8.31 23.65
N LEU A 243 -19.77 8.73 23.93
CA LEU A 243 -18.70 8.72 22.92
C LEU A 243 -18.36 7.30 22.49
N GLU A 244 -18.18 6.39 23.45
CA GLU A 244 -17.93 4.97 23.19
C GLU A 244 -19.05 4.38 22.32
N LYS A 245 -20.32 4.56 22.71
CA LYS A 245 -21.47 4.08 21.93
C LYS A 245 -21.49 4.64 20.51
N ALA A 246 -21.24 5.93 20.33
CA ALA A 246 -21.20 6.55 19.00
C ALA A 246 -20.07 6.00 18.14
N TYR A 247 -18.90 5.78 18.75
CA TYR A 247 -17.75 5.16 18.09
C TYR A 247 -18.05 3.72 17.67
N LEU A 248 -18.58 2.91 18.59
CA LEU A 248 -18.95 1.51 18.33
C LEU A 248 -20.08 1.39 17.30
N LYS A 249 -20.98 2.38 17.20
CA LYS A 249 -21.94 2.47 16.10
C LYS A 249 -21.25 2.61 14.74
N VAL A 250 -20.18 3.40 14.67
CA VAL A 250 -19.36 3.58 13.44
C VAL A 250 -18.53 2.34 13.14
N ARG A 251 -18.10 1.58 14.16
CA ARG A 251 -17.31 0.35 14.02
C ARG A 251 -18.13 -0.94 13.91
N GLY A 252 -19.46 -0.85 14.00
CA GLY A 252 -20.38 -1.94 13.67
C GLY A 252 -20.87 -2.78 14.85
N GLY A 253 -20.63 -2.36 16.10
CA GLY A 253 -21.14 -3.02 17.31
C GLY A 253 -20.19 -2.95 18.50
N TYR A 254 -20.66 -3.44 19.65
CA TYR A 254 -19.88 -3.59 20.89
C TYR A 254 -18.98 -4.85 20.86
N ASP A 255 -19.16 -5.74 19.88
CA ASP A 255 -18.27 -6.87 19.60
C ASP A 255 -17.01 -6.46 18.82
N PHE A 256 -16.77 -5.15 18.68
CA PHE A 256 -15.61 -4.60 18.02
C PHE A 256 -14.32 -5.25 18.55
N PRO A 257 -13.49 -5.89 17.70
CA PRO A 257 -12.36 -6.70 18.15
C PRO A 257 -11.16 -5.88 18.68
N GLY A 258 -11.31 -4.56 18.78
CA GLY A 258 -10.23 -3.61 19.09
C GLY A 258 -9.61 -2.99 17.84
N SER A 259 -8.85 -1.91 18.03
CA SER A 259 -7.90 -1.40 17.02
C SER A 259 -6.66 -0.84 17.72
N ASN A 260 -6.04 0.20 17.15
CA ASN A 260 -5.04 0.99 17.84
C ASN A 260 -5.60 2.35 18.24
N SER A 261 -5.13 2.86 19.37
CA SER A 261 -5.52 4.14 19.93
C SER A 261 -5.27 5.32 18.97
N GLY A 262 -4.29 5.21 18.07
CA GLY A 262 -4.04 6.20 17.02
C GLY A 262 -5.25 6.42 16.10
N THR A 263 -5.87 5.31 15.68
CA THR A 263 -7.08 5.29 14.85
C THR A 263 -8.29 5.79 15.63
N ASP A 264 -8.44 5.35 16.88
CA ASP A 264 -9.57 5.72 17.73
C ASP A 264 -9.59 7.23 17.99
N LEU A 265 -8.45 7.81 18.39
CA LEU A 265 -8.29 9.25 18.59
C LEU A 265 -8.49 10.06 17.31
N TRP A 266 -8.03 9.55 16.16
CA TRP A 266 -8.29 10.18 14.86
C TRP A 266 -9.80 10.26 14.58
N VAL A 267 -10.55 9.18 14.84
CA VAL A 267 -12.01 9.18 14.65
C VAL A 267 -12.73 10.06 15.65
N LEU A 268 -12.30 10.04 16.92
CA LEU A 268 -12.95 10.81 17.98
C LEU A 268 -12.69 12.31 17.85
N THR A 269 -11.47 12.72 17.48
CA THR A 269 -11.02 14.12 17.59
C THR A 269 -10.62 14.75 16.25
N GLY A 270 -10.29 13.96 15.24
CA GLY A 270 -9.64 14.43 14.01
C GLY A 270 -8.17 14.83 14.18
N TRP A 271 -7.52 14.46 15.31
CA TRP A 271 -6.10 14.71 15.55
C TRP A 271 -5.21 13.73 14.82
N ILE A 272 -4.17 14.25 14.18
CA ILE A 272 -3.37 13.57 13.15
C ILE A 272 -2.61 12.39 13.77
N PRO A 273 -2.88 11.13 13.38
CA PRO A 273 -2.20 9.98 13.95
C PRO A 273 -0.78 9.80 13.37
N GLU A 274 0.18 9.48 14.23
CA GLU A 274 1.55 9.05 13.92
C GLU A 274 1.85 7.80 14.75
N GLN A 275 2.16 6.69 14.09
CA GLN A 275 2.59 5.46 14.76
C GLN A 275 4.12 5.39 14.79
N ILE A 276 4.68 5.22 15.98
CA ILE A 276 6.11 5.04 16.19
C ILE A 276 6.35 3.58 16.59
N PHE A 277 7.06 2.84 15.76
CA PHE A 277 7.55 1.50 16.09
C PHE A 277 8.77 1.64 17.00
N LEU A 278 8.67 1.16 18.23
CA LEU A 278 9.69 1.39 19.26
C LEU A 278 10.92 0.50 19.08
N GLN A 279 10.78 -0.65 18.42
CA GLN A 279 11.86 -1.60 18.13
C GLN A 279 12.68 -1.26 16.86
N ARG A 280 12.51 -0.06 16.31
CA ARG A 280 13.18 0.36 15.07
C ARG A 280 14.62 0.83 15.37
N GLU A 281 15.61 0.26 14.66
CA GLU A 281 17.04 0.50 14.93
C GLU A 281 17.51 1.95 14.70
N ASP A 282 16.87 2.68 13.79
CA ASP A 282 17.25 4.03 13.36
C ASP A 282 16.56 5.15 14.17
N LEU A 283 15.98 4.83 15.34
CA LEU A 283 15.19 5.79 16.10
C LEU A 283 16.04 6.71 16.99
N GLU A 284 16.00 8.02 16.73
CA GLU A 284 16.66 9.04 17.57
C GLU A 284 15.85 9.32 18.85
N ILE A 285 16.03 8.49 19.89
CA ILE A 285 15.27 8.53 21.15
C ILE A 285 15.22 9.93 21.79
N ASP A 286 16.36 10.62 21.91
CA ASP A 286 16.42 11.93 22.57
C ASP A 286 15.68 13.04 21.80
N ARG A 287 15.68 12.95 20.48
CA ARG A 287 14.95 13.89 19.63
C ARG A 287 13.45 13.60 19.68
N LEU A 288 13.07 12.31 19.67
CA LEU A 288 11.69 11.88 19.82
C LEU A 288 11.12 12.33 21.16
N TRP A 289 11.82 12.05 22.27
CA TRP A 289 11.38 12.44 23.61
C TRP A 289 11.15 13.95 23.73
N ARG A 290 12.12 14.78 23.31
CA ARG A 290 11.96 16.24 23.34
C ARG A 290 10.76 16.71 22.52
N ARG A 291 10.54 16.09 21.35
CA ARG A 291 9.40 16.41 20.48
C ARG A 291 8.07 16.10 21.19
N ILE A 292 7.95 14.92 21.78
CA ILE A 292 6.73 14.47 22.46
C ILE A 292 6.51 15.30 23.73
N LYS A 293 7.52 15.43 24.60
CA LYS A 293 7.43 16.17 25.86
C LYS A 293 6.99 17.62 25.65
N ASN A 294 7.63 18.34 24.73
CA ASN A 294 7.27 19.74 24.44
C ASN A 294 5.83 19.87 23.94
N ALA A 295 5.39 18.94 23.10
CA ALA A 295 4.02 18.94 22.57
C ALA A 295 2.99 18.53 23.63
N HIS A 296 3.33 17.57 24.50
CA HIS A 296 2.47 17.11 25.59
C HIS A 296 2.25 18.21 26.63
N ASP A 297 3.33 18.89 27.03
CA ASP A 297 3.27 20.03 27.97
C ASP A 297 2.44 21.20 27.42
N SER A 298 2.39 21.33 26.09
CA SER A 298 1.60 22.34 25.38
C SER A 298 0.23 21.82 24.94
N GLU A 299 -0.19 20.63 25.38
CA GLU A 299 -1.47 20.00 25.04
C GLU A 299 -1.72 19.88 23.51
N ASN A 300 -0.67 19.64 22.75
CA ASN A 300 -0.69 19.50 21.28
C ASN A 300 -0.46 18.06 20.80
N VAL A 301 -0.32 17.11 21.71
CA VAL A 301 -0.25 15.68 21.39
C VAL A 301 -0.92 14.85 22.48
N VAL A 302 -1.63 13.81 22.09
CA VAL A 302 -2.09 12.73 22.97
C VAL A 302 -1.22 11.51 22.72
N VAL A 303 -0.82 10.82 23.79
CA VAL A 303 0.12 9.69 23.72
C VAL A 303 -0.52 8.44 24.31
N THR A 304 -0.37 7.32 23.60
CA THR A 304 -0.76 5.98 24.06
C THR A 304 0.33 4.97 23.67
N LEU A 305 0.34 3.82 24.31
CA LEU A 305 1.28 2.73 24.04
C LEU A 305 0.53 1.45 23.71
N GLY A 306 1.04 0.66 22.78
CA GLY A 306 0.52 -0.66 22.43
C GLY A 306 1.57 -1.76 22.68
N THR A 307 1.16 -2.81 23.35
CA THR A 307 1.97 -4.03 23.51
C THR A 307 1.79 -4.95 22.31
N GLY A 308 2.86 -5.64 21.94
CA GLY A 308 2.80 -6.76 21.00
C GLY A 308 2.30 -8.02 21.68
N ARG A 309 2.60 -9.18 21.10
CA ARG A 309 2.35 -10.46 21.77
C ARG A 309 3.23 -10.61 23.00
N ILE A 310 2.60 -10.88 24.14
CA ILE A 310 3.25 -11.22 25.41
C ILE A 310 2.71 -12.59 25.81
N SER A 311 3.59 -13.52 26.22
CA SER A 311 3.14 -14.83 26.68
C SER A 311 2.46 -14.73 28.05
N ALA A 312 1.54 -15.63 28.38
CA ALA A 312 0.85 -15.61 29.68
C ALA A 312 1.82 -15.64 30.88
N GLU A 313 2.96 -16.34 30.75
CA GLU A 313 4.01 -16.34 31.77
C GLU A 313 4.66 -14.96 31.93
N GLU A 314 4.95 -14.28 30.82
CA GLU A 314 5.48 -12.92 30.84
C GLU A 314 4.45 -11.91 31.35
N GLU A 315 3.17 -12.06 31.03
CA GLU A 315 2.11 -11.20 31.56
C GLU A 315 2.06 -11.27 33.10
N ASP A 316 2.15 -12.47 33.65
CA ASP A 316 2.18 -12.70 35.10
C ASP A 316 3.44 -12.11 35.75
N ILE A 317 4.60 -12.21 35.10
CA ILE A 317 5.88 -11.71 35.61
C ILE A 317 5.95 -10.18 35.54
N LEU A 318 5.59 -9.61 34.40
CA LEU A 318 5.75 -8.18 34.10
C LEU A 318 4.59 -7.35 34.63
N GLY A 319 3.38 -7.92 34.70
CA GLY A 319 2.15 -7.18 34.96
C GLY A 319 1.71 -6.30 33.77
N LEU A 320 2.13 -6.65 32.55
CA LEU A 320 1.66 -6.08 31.29
C LEU A 320 0.82 -7.12 30.54
N ILE A 321 -0.16 -6.67 29.77
CA ILE A 321 -1.04 -7.52 28.96
C ILE A 321 -0.57 -7.41 27.52
N GLY A 322 -0.52 -8.53 26.79
CA GLY A 322 -0.21 -8.58 25.37
C GLY A 322 -1.39 -8.15 24.49
N GLU A 323 -1.09 -7.66 23.28
CA GLU A 323 -2.08 -7.17 22.31
C GLU A 323 -3.06 -6.15 22.93
N HIS A 324 -2.55 -5.22 23.76
CA HIS A 324 -3.34 -4.28 24.57
C HIS A 324 -2.80 -2.85 24.53
N ASP A 325 -3.71 -1.88 24.67
CA ASP A 325 -3.40 -0.45 24.63
C ASP A 325 -3.45 0.18 26.03
N TYR A 326 -2.46 1.03 26.31
CA TYR A 326 -2.27 1.75 27.55
C TYR A 326 -2.27 3.26 27.33
N ALA A 327 -2.88 3.99 28.26
CA ALA A 327 -2.93 5.44 28.22
C ALA A 327 -1.70 6.06 28.87
N ILE A 328 -1.15 7.13 28.27
CA ILE A 328 -0.17 7.98 28.95
C ILE A 328 -0.89 9.19 29.53
N MET A 329 -0.83 9.30 30.86
CA MET A 329 -1.52 10.35 31.60
C MET A 329 -0.62 11.55 31.86
N ASP A 330 0.69 11.31 32.01
CA ASP A 330 1.67 12.38 32.21
C ASP A 330 3.09 11.96 31.81
N LEU A 331 3.95 12.97 31.61
CA LEU A 331 5.36 12.82 31.27
C LEU A 331 6.22 13.67 32.20
N GLU A 332 7.23 13.07 32.82
CA GLU A 332 8.10 13.75 33.79
C GLU A 332 9.58 13.54 33.48
N VAL A 333 10.40 14.52 33.90
CA VAL A 333 11.86 14.42 33.90
C VAL A 333 12.35 14.73 35.33
N ILE A 334 12.90 13.72 36.01
CA ILE A 334 13.49 13.87 37.35
C ILE A 334 14.99 13.56 37.25
N GLY A 335 15.83 14.59 37.39
CA GLY A 335 17.27 14.46 37.10
C GLY A 335 17.46 14.05 35.64
N ASP A 336 18.17 12.95 35.42
CA ASP A 336 18.36 12.36 34.08
C ASP A 336 17.31 11.29 33.74
N SER A 337 16.39 10.97 34.67
CA SER A 337 15.36 9.94 34.49
C SER A 337 14.14 10.51 33.77
N ARG A 338 13.80 9.92 32.63
CA ARG A 338 12.59 10.23 31.84
C ARG A 338 11.52 9.21 32.17
N ARG A 339 10.34 9.66 32.62
CA ARG A 339 9.29 8.77 33.11
C ARG A 339 7.94 9.09 32.47
N LEU A 340 7.15 8.04 32.26
CA LEU A 340 5.80 8.11 31.73
C LEU A 340 4.83 7.55 32.78
N LEU A 341 3.76 8.27 33.07
CA LEU A 341 2.66 7.78 33.90
C LEU A 341 1.72 6.99 33.01
N VAL A 342 1.81 5.68 33.08
CA VAL A 342 1.06 4.72 32.26
C VAL A 342 -0.18 4.29 33.03
N LYS A 343 -1.33 4.20 32.34
CA LYS A 343 -2.59 3.70 32.90
C LYS A 343 -3.12 2.53 32.09
N ASN A 344 -3.40 1.43 32.78
CA ASN A 344 -4.18 0.33 32.25
C ASN A 344 -5.69 0.67 32.32
N PRO A 345 -6.44 0.62 31.21
CA PRO A 345 -7.87 0.92 31.23
C PRO A 345 -8.74 -0.17 31.89
N TRP A 346 -8.22 -1.36 32.21
CA TRP A 346 -9.02 -2.44 32.82
C TRP A 346 -9.31 -2.21 34.31
N CYS A 347 -10.56 -2.40 34.74
CA CYS A 347 -11.02 -2.23 36.13
C CYS A 347 -10.13 -2.97 37.15
N ASN A 348 -9.74 -4.21 36.85
CA ASN A 348 -8.90 -5.08 37.68
C ASN A 348 -7.62 -5.51 36.93
N GLY A 349 -7.09 -4.65 36.06
CA GLY A 349 -5.90 -4.95 35.29
C GLY A 349 -4.66 -5.12 36.18
N PRO A 350 -3.69 -5.98 35.78
CA PRO A 350 -2.40 -6.02 36.44
C PRO A 350 -1.69 -4.67 36.34
N VAL A 351 -0.85 -4.41 37.34
CA VAL A 351 0.03 -3.24 37.42
C VAL A 351 1.45 -3.73 37.17
N TRP A 352 2.24 -2.90 36.47
CA TRP A 352 3.65 -3.14 36.21
C TRP A 352 4.42 -3.54 37.47
N LYS A 353 5.17 -4.64 37.37
CA LYS A 353 5.97 -5.23 38.44
C LYS A 353 7.48 -4.97 38.28
N GLY A 354 7.90 -4.37 37.16
CA GLY A 354 9.30 -4.06 36.89
C GLY A 354 9.79 -2.78 37.59
N GLY A 355 11.10 -2.69 37.78
CA GLY A 355 11.74 -1.82 38.76
C GLY A 355 11.70 -0.33 38.48
N VAL A 356 10.63 0.34 38.90
CA VAL A 356 10.72 1.73 39.38
C VAL A 356 10.18 1.74 40.80
N ALA A 357 11.11 1.82 41.76
CA ALA A 357 10.81 2.13 43.15
C ALA A 357 9.82 3.29 43.20
N GLN A 358 8.68 3.11 43.87
CA GLN A 358 7.79 4.22 44.15
C GLN A 358 8.58 5.25 44.98
N PRO A 359 8.25 6.56 44.95
CA PRO A 359 8.93 7.55 45.77
C PRO A 359 9.01 7.19 47.27
N SER A 360 8.14 6.30 47.75
CA SER A 360 8.15 5.72 49.10
C SER A 360 9.36 4.80 49.40
N ASP A 361 10.02 4.24 48.39
CA ASP A 361 11.00 3.15 48.58
C ASP A 361 12.44 3.65 48.79
N LEU A 362 12.71 4.94 48.55
CA LEU A 362 14.04 5.54 48.74
C LEU A 362 14.25 6.17 50.12
N GLY A 363 13.29 6.03 51.04
CA GLY A 363 13.27 6.70 52.35
C GLY A 363 13.18 5.81 53.60
N MET A 364 13.17 4.48 53.48
CA MET A 364 13.00 3.60 54.65
C MET A 364 14.26 2.79 54.99
N SER A 365 15.29 3.49 55.47
CA SER A 365 16.13 2.92 56.52
C SER A 365 15.54 3.33 57.88
N THR A 366 14.99 2.34 58.58
CA THR A 366 14.73 2.35 60.04
C THR A 366 14.04 3.60 60.62
N LEU A 367 12.71 3.55 60.82
CA LEU A 367 12.02 3.78 62.11
C LEU A 367 10.52 4.10 61.89
N GLN A 368 9.68 3.31 62.58
CA GLN A 368 8.33 3.62 63.09
C GLN A 368 7.18 3.93 62.10
N LEU A 369 6.17 3.06 62.18
CA LEU A 369 4.76 3.29 61.84
C LEU A 369 4.31 4.69 62.29
N ASN A 370 3.95 5.57 61.34
CA ASN A 370 2.96 6.65 61.52
C ASN A 370 2.58 7.26 60.17
N ASP A 371 1.27 7.43 59.98
CA ASP A 371 0.44 8.16 59.01
C ASP A 371 0.92 8.48 57.58
N PRO A 372 0.07 8.25 56.55
CA PRO A 372 0.33 8.66 55.18
C PRO A 372 0.31 10.20 55.04
N ASP A 373 1.31 10.74 54.36
CA ASP A 373 1.41 12.15 53.98
C ASP A 373 0.21 12.54 53.08
N PRO A 374 -0.60 13.55 53.45
CA PRO A 374 -1.79 13.97 52.70
C PRO A 374 -1.49 14.68 51.37
N THR A 375 -0.21 14.81 50.98
CA THR A 375 0.20 15.49 49.73
C THR A 375 0.44 14.56 48.54
N THR A 376 0.41 13.23 48.74
CA THR A 376 0.53 12.27 47.63
C THR A 376 -0.87 11.85 47.17
N PRO A 377 -1.32 12.17 45.94
CA PRO A 377 -2.60 11.69 45.46
C PRO A 377 -2.60 10.16 45.47
N PRO A 378 -3.67 9.50 45.95
CA PRO A 378 -3.75 8.05 45.90
C PRO A 378 -3.53 7.60 44.46
N SER A 379 -2.57 6.69 44.24
CA SER A 379 -2.33 6.10 42.92
C SER A 379 -3.65 5.53 42.40
N ALA A 380 -4.19 6.12 41.33
CA ALA A 380 -5.40 5.61 40.68
C ALA A 380 -5.13 4.15 40.29
N ALA A 381 -5.97 3.21 40.76
CA ALA A 381 -5.73 1.79 40.57
C ALA A 381 -5.53 1.44 39.08
N GLY A 382 -4.44 0.76 38.74
CA GLY A 382 -4.05 0.48 37.34
C GLY A 382 -3.09 1.51 36.71
N SER A 383 -2.70 2.58 37.43
CA SER A 383 -1.70 3.55 36.98
C SER A 383 -0.34 3.33 37.65
N PHE A 384 0.75 3.50 36.90
CA PHE A 384 2.12 3.31 37.36
C PHE A 384 3.11 4.16 36.56
N TRP A 385 4.23 4.55 37.20
CA TRP A 385 5.33 5.20 36.51
C TRP A 385 6.27 4.17 35.91
N MET A 386 6.73 4.43 34.70
CA MET A 386 7.68 3.58 33.98
C MET A 386 8.75 4.45 33.33
N THR A 387 9.99 3.96 33.27
CA THR A 387 11.06 4.70 32.59
C THR A 387 10.87 4.68 31.08
N LEU A 388 11.43 5.67 30.37
CA LEU A 388 11.43 5.64 28.91
C LEU A 388 12.12 4.37 28.39
N GLU A 389 13.20 3.94 29.04
CA GLU A 389 13.95 2.74 28.66
C GLU A 389 13.07 1.47 28.77
N ASP A 390 12.30 1.32 29.85
CA ASP A 390 11.33 0.23 29.99
C ASP A 390 10.22 0.28 28.92
N VAL A 391 9.76 1.49 28.54
CA VAL A 391 8.80 1.64 27.43
C VAL A 391 9.36 1.05 26.14
N PHE A 392 10.60 1.39 25.79
CA PHE A 392 11.25 0.86 24.60
C PHE A 392 11.49 -0.65 24.67
N GLN A 393 11.69 -1.20 25.87
CA GLN A 393 11.91 -2.63 26.05
C GLN A 393 10.61 -3.46 25.94
N HIS A 394 9.50 -2.95 26.45
CA HIS A 394 8.29 -3.74 26.67
C HIS A 394 7.10 -3.42 25.77
N PHE A 395 7.16 -2.31 25.02
CA PHE A 395 6.09 -1.91 24.10
C PHE A 395 6.57 -2.03 22.65
N GLU A 396 5.63 -2.37 21.77
CA GLU A 396 5.89 -2.51 20.34
C GLU A 396 5.71 -1.16 19.63
N SER A 397 4.63 -0.45 19.98
CA SER A 397 4.24 0.81 19.33
C SER A 397 3.91 1.89 20.34
N MET A 398 4.23 3.13 19.97
CA MET A 398 3.74 4.34 20.60
C MET A 398 2.89 5.11 19.59
N TYR A 399 1.64 5.39 19.93
CA TYR A 399 0.73 6.13 19.07
C TYR A 399 0.61 7.58 19.55
N LEU A 400 0.80 8.50 18.61
CA LEU A 400 0.76 9.94 18.83
C LEU A 400 -0.36 10.53 17.99
N ASN A 401 -1.27 11.26 18.61
CA ASN A 401 -2.27 12.04 17.88
C ASN A 401 -1.97 13.51 18.06
N TRP A 402 -1.66 14.20 16.97
CA TRP A 402 -1.21 15.58 16.98
C TRP A 402 -2.34 16.56 16.70
N ASN A 403 -2.34 17.67 17.43
CA ASN A 403 -3.29 18.75 17.21
C ASN A 403 -3.14 19.30 15.78
N PRO A 404 -4.18 19.24 14.93
CA PRO A 404 -4.08 19.73 13.56
C PRO A 404 -3.87 21.25 13.48
N ALA A 405 -4.18 21.99 14.54
CA ALA A 405 -3.92 23.43 14.64
C ALA A 405 -2.43 23.80 14.62
N LEU A 406 -1.52 22.81 14.72
CA LEU A 406 -0.09 23.00 14.47
C LEU A 406 0.20 23.42 13.02
N PHE A 407 -0.75 23.22 12.10
CA PHE A 407 -0.64 23.57 10.69
C PHE A 407 -1.68 24.62 10.32
N SER A 408 -1.27 25.59 9.49
CA SER A 408 -2.16 26.64 9.00
C SER A 408 -2.95 26.22 7.76
N HIS A 409 -2.49 25.18 7.05
CA HIS A 409 -3.13 24.68 5.83
C HIS A 409 -3.32 23.15 5.88
N ARG A 410 -4.48 22.71 5.39
CA ARG A 410 -4.82 21.30 5.13
C ARG A 410 -5.40 21.17 3.74
N GLN A 411 -4.96 20.17 2.98
CA GLN A 411 -5.54 19.80 1.68
C GLN A 411 -5.85 18.31 1.65
N ASP A 412 -7.08 17.95 1.27
CA ASP A 412 -7.54 16.56 1.24
C ASP A 412 -7.86 16.16 -0.21
N HIS A 413 -7.35 15.00 -0.63
CA HIS A 413 -7.65 14.38 -1.91
C HIS A 413 -8.33 13.03 -1.68
N HIS A 414 -9.60 12.92 -2.07
CA HIS A 414 -10.38 11.69 -1.94
C HIS A 414 -10.44 10.97 -3.28
N PHE A 415 -10.10 9.68 -3.31
CA PHE A 415 -10.08 8.90 -4.54
C PHE A 415 -10.46 7.43 -4.29
N VAL A 416 -10.84 6.77 -5.38
CA VAL A 416 -11.06 5.32 -5.41
C VAL A 416 -9.85 4.69 -6.09
N TRP A 417 -9.21 3.74 -5.42
CA TRP A 417 -8.12 2.96 -5.96
C TRP A 417 -8.62 1.55 -6.29
N ARG A 418 -8.60 1.22 -7.58
CA ARG A 418 -8.83 -0.14 -8.05
C ARG A 418 -7.53 -0.92 -8.00
N MET A 419 -7.55 -2.09 -7.38
CA MET A 419 -6.37 -2.95 -7.31
C MET A 419 -5.90 -3.31 -8.73
N PRO A 420 -4.58 -3.24 -8.99
CA PRO A 420 -4.05 -3.58 -10.30
C PRO A 420 -4.25 -5.08 -10.62
N PRO A 421 -4.23 -5.46 -11.91
CA PRO A 421 -4.07 -6.86 -12.29
C PRO A 421 -2.84 -7.48 -11.62
N SER A 422 -2.89 -8.78 -11.33
CA SER A 422 -1.82 -9.51 -10.66
C SER A 422 -0.45 -9.31 -11.30
N GLU A 423 -0.38 -9.22 -12.62
CA GLU A 423 0.87 -9.09 -13.36
C GLU A 423 1.56 -7.73 -13.15
N LEU A 424 0.78 -6.71 -12.78
CA LEU A 424 1.27 -5.35 -12.52
C LEU A 424 1.36 -5.03 -11.03
N SER A 425 0.90 -5.93 -10.15
CA SER A 425 0.91 -5.72 -8.70
C SER A 425 2.31 -5.47 -8.11
N PRO A 426 3.42 -6.04 -8.62
CA PRO A 426 4.75 -5.71 -8.13
C PRO A 426 5.28 -4.34 -8.57
N SER A 427 4.59 -3.68 -9.52
CA SER A 427 4.99 -2.36 -10.05
C SER A 427 4.17 -1.24 -9.41
N LEU A 428 4.71 -0.02 -9.42
CA LEU A 428 4.00 1.17 -8.91
C LEU A 428 3.15 1.88 -9.99
N VAL A 429 3.17 1.42 -11.24
CA VAL A 429 2.55 2.13 -12.38
C VAL A 429 1.08 2.43 -12.17
N ARG A 430 0.35 1.49 -11.55
CA ARG A 430 -1.09 1.58 -11.31
C ARG A 430 -1.44 2.04 -9.89
N ASN A 431 -0.45 2.36 -9.07
CA ASN A 431 -0.67 2.91 -7.74
C ASN A 431 -1.09 4.39 -7.83
N PRO A 432 -1.82 4.93 -6.82
CA PRO A 432 -2.10 6.35 -6.71
C PRO A 432 -0.80 7.12 -6.52
N GLN A 433 -0.58 8.15 -7.34
CA GLN A 433 0.62 8.98 -7.28
C GLN A 433 0.28 10.45 -7.42
N TYR A 434 0.86 11.29 -6.57
CA TYR A 434 0.63 12.73 -6.54
C TYR A 434 1.95 13.50 -6.60
N SER A 435 2.01 14.52 -7.45
CA SER A 435 3.07 15.52 -7.43
C SER A 435 2.79 16.53 -6.31
N LEU A 436 3.80 16.78 -5.48
CA LEU A 436 3.78 17.73 -4.37
C LEU A 436 4.85 18.81 -4.58
N GLN A 437 4.49 20.07 -4.39
CA GLN A 437 5.42 21.20 -4.36
C GLN A 437 5.03 22.20 -3.26
N SER A 438 5.98 22.58 -2.42
CA SER A 438 5.85 23.72 -1.50
C SER A 438 6.56 24.94 -2.11
N THR A 439 5.97 26.12 -1.93
CA THR A 439 6.58 27.37 -2.41
C THR A 439 7.67 27.85 -1.47
N THR A 440 7.47 27.69 -0.17
CA THR A 440 8.40 28.14 0.88
C THR A 440 9.32 27.04 1.39
N GLY A 441 9.04 25.78 1.05
CA GLY A 441 9.67 24.63 1.70
C GLY A 441 9.19 24.44 3.14
N GLY A 442 9.86 23.56 3.88
CA GLY A 442 9.58 23.24 5.27
C GLY A 442 8.83 21.92 5.47
N PRO A 443 8.42 21.62 6.72
CA PRO A 443 7.82 20.34 7.08
C PRO A 443 6.42 20.20 6.49
N VAL A 444 6.21 19.11 5.76
CA VAL A 444 4.92 18.69 5.21
C VAL A 444 4.60 17.32 5.78
N TRP A 445 3.41 17.18 6.32
CA TRP A 445 2.90 15.91 6.83
C TRP A 445 1.87 15.36 5.84
N ILE A 446 2.01 14.10 5.50
CA ILE A 446 1.25 13.43 4.45
C ILE A 446 0.59 12.21 5.08
N LEU A 447 -0.71 12.26 5.25
CA LEU A 447 -1.50 11.19 5.85
C LEU A 447 -2.31 10.47 4.79
N VAL A 448 -2.13 9.16 4.67
CA VAL A 448 -3.07 8.30 3.94
C VAL A 448 -4.07 7.75 4.93
N SER A 449 -5.36 7.87 4.62
CA SER A 449 -6.48 7.30 5.37
C SER A 449 -7.32 6.40 4.48
N ARG A 450 -7.30 5.09 4.76
CA ARG A 450 -8.22 4.10 4.18
C ARG A 450 -9.61 4.28 4.79
N HIS A 451 -10.65 4.29 3.95
CA HIS A 451 -12.03 4.40 4.42
C HIS A 451 -12.52 3.05 4.93
N PHE A 452 -13.25 3.07 6.04
CA PHE A 452 -13.93 1.88 6.57
C PHE A 452 -14.98 1.39 5.58
N VAL A 453 -15.11 0.07 5.49
CA VAL A 453 -16.12 -0.63 4.69
C VAL A 453 -16.60 -1.88 5.45
N ASP A 454 -17.85 -2.28 5.20
CA ASP A 454 -18.47 -3.43 5.89
C ASP A 454 -17.70 -4.74 5.65
N ALA A 455 -17.18 -4.94 4.44
CA ALA A 455 -16.44 -6.16 4.06
C ALA A 455 -15.16 -6.39 4.89
N GLU A 456 -14.47 -5.32 5.31
CA GLU A 456 -13.27 -5.45 6.17
C GLU A 456 -13.65 -5.89 7.58
N LEU A 457 -14.78 -5.41 8.10
CA LEU A 457 -15.29 -5.86 9.40
C LEU A 457 -15.66 -7.35 9.35
N GLU A 458 -16.22 -7.83 8.23
CA GLU A 458 -16.52 -9.26 8.03
C GLU A 458 -15.24 -10.11 8.02
N ILE A 459 -14.18 -9.65 7.35
CA ILE A 459 -12.86 -10.31 7.38
C ILE A 459 -12.34 -10.36 8.83
N ALA A 460 -12.35 -9.23 9.53
CA ALA A 460 -11.86 -9.14 10.91
C ALA A 460 -12.66 -10.02 11.89
N ARG A 461 -13.97 -10.22 11.64
CA ARG A 461 -14.83 -11.09 12.44
C ARG A 461 -14.60 -12.58 12.20
N ASN A 462 -14.09 -12.99 11.04
CA ASN A 462 -13.79 -14.39 10.70
C ASN A 462 -12.50 -14.92 11.37
N ARG A 463 -12.25 -14.44 12.60
CA ARG A 463 -11.02 -14.54 13.37
C ARG A 463 -10.49 -15.98 13.49
N THR A 464 -9.23 -16.18 13.10
CA THR A 464 -8.36 -17.27 13.56
C THR A 464 -7.48 -16.75 14.70
N ASP A 465 -7.92 -16.97 15.95
CA ASP A 465 -7.29 -16.82 17.28
C ASP A 465 -6.41 -15.59 17.66
N THR A 466 -5.75 -14.86 16.75
CA THR A 466 -4.78 -13.79 17.12
C THR A 466 -4.95 -12.49 16.29
N MET A 467 -4.56 -11.32 16.82
CA MET A 467 -4.65 -10.06 16.08
C MET A 467 -3.74 -10.03 14.85
N ALA A 468 -2.51 -10.53 14.94
CA ALA A 468 -1.59 -10.55 13.80
C ALA A 468 -2.10 -11.37 12.60
N ALA A 469 -2.90 -12.42 12.84
CA ALA A 469 -3.53 -13.19 11.76
C ALA A 469 -4.59 -12.36 11.01
N VAL A 470 -5.32 -11.51 11.75
CA VAL A 470 -6.29 -10.57 11.15
C VAL A 470 -5.56 -9.49 10.35
N SER A 471 -4.45 -8.94 10.86
CA SER A 471 -3.62 -7.97 10.16
C SER A 471 -3.16 -8.50 8.78
N GLY A 472 -2.68 -9.75 8.73
CA GLY A 472 -2.29 -10.40 7.48
C GLY A 472 -3.45 -10.58 6.48
N GLN A 473 -4.69 -10.69 6.96
CA GLN A 473 -5.87 -10.82 6.09
C GLN A 473 -6.38 -9.47 5.56
N LEU A 474 -6.16 -8.38 6.29
CA LEU A 474 -6.60 -7.03 5.90
C LEU A 474 -5.61 -6.31 4.98
N GLY A 475 -4.41 -6.86 4.84
CA GLY A 475 -3.29 -6.29 4.09
C GLY A 475 -2.73 -5.03 4.74
N PHE A 476 -1.66 -4.52 4.15
CA PHE A 476 -0.87 -3.40 4.66
C PHE A 476 -0.79 -2.27 3.65
N MET A 477 -0.62 -1.03 4.11
CA MET A 477 -0.33 0.12 3.27
C MET A 477 0.88 0.91 3.72
N SER A 478 1.49 1.62 2.78
CA SER A 478 2.64 2.48 3.03
C SER A 478 2.60 3.73 2.15
N ILE A 479 3.49 4.67 2.44
CA ILE A 479 3.75 5.87 1.66
C ILE A 479 5.21 5.84 1.21
N LEU A 480 5.42 6.00 -0.08
CA LEU A 480 6.75 6.20 -0.66
C LEU A 480 6.86 7.63 -1.18
N VAL A 481 8.02 8.25 -1.04
CA VAL A 481 8.31 9.59 -1.57
C VAL A 481 9.53 9.54 -2.46
N PHE A 482 9.44 10.15 -3.64
CA PHE A 482 10.50 10.22 -4.63
C PHE A 482 10.85 11.67 -4.94
N ASP A 483 12.14 11.90 -5.17
CA ASP A 483 12.67 13.16 -5.71
C ASP A 483 12.91 13.01 -7.22
N ASN A 484 11.84 13.04 -7.99
CA ASN A 484 11.87 12.80 -9.44
C ASN A 484 11.07 13.86 -10.23
N SER A 485 11.09 15.10 -9.73
CA SER A 485 10.40 16.25 -10.33
C SER A 485 8.87 16.14 -10.43
N GLY A 486 8.23 15.24 -9.67
CA GLY A 486 6.78 15.11 -9.64
C GLY A 486 6.18 14.21 -10.73
N HIS A 487 7.01 13.43 -11.44
CA HIS A 487 6.52 12.50 -12.47
C HIS A 487 6.16 11.14 -11.88
N ARG A 488 5.34 10.37 -12.59
CA ARG A 488 5.02 8.99 -12.16
C ARG A 488 6.27 8.12 -12.11
N VAL A 489 6.33 7.28 -11.09
CA VAL A 489 7.35 6.25 -10.87
C VAL A 489 6.79 4.88 -11.20
N GLN A 490 7.61 4.00 -11.78
CA GLN A 490 7.16 2.67 -12.22
C GLN A 490 7.56 1.54 -11.25
N VAL A 491 8.65 1.70 -10.52
CA VAL A 491 9.21 0.71 -9.58
C VAL A 491 9.58 1.42 -8.27
N SER A 492 9.68 0.68 -7.17
CA SER A 492 9.88 1.29 -5.86
C SER A 492 11.31 1.80 -5.56
N ASP A 493 12.26 1.70 -6.49
CA ASP A 493 13.64 2.12 -6.24
C ASP A 493 13.84 3.63 -6.30
N GLY A 494 14.79 4.12 -5.52
CA GLY A 494 15.17 5.53 -5.51
C GLY A 494 14.19 6.39 -4.72
N ASP A 495 13.38 5.77 -3.85
CA ASP A 495 12.63 6.50 -2.85
C ASP A 495 13.59 7.21 -1.88
N ILE A 496 13.24 8.44 -1.53
CA ILE A 496 13.93 9.22 -0.49
C ILE A 496 13.30 9.03 0.89
N TYR A 497 12.11 8.41 0.92
CA TYR A 497 11.40 8.04 2.13
C TYR A 497 10.50 6.84 1.83
N ARG A 498 10.54 5.86 2.73
CA ARG A 498 9.65 4.70 2.76
C ARG A 498 9.02 4.57 4.13
N GLY A 499 7.71 4.69 4.18
CA GLY A 499 6.94 4.44 5.39
C GLY A 499 6.95 2.96 5.77
N PRO A 500 6.72 2.63 7.05
CA PRO A 500 6.42 1.26 7.44
C PRO A 500 5.14 0.79 6.76
N TYR A 501 5.07 -0.50 6.44
CA TYR A 501 3.84 -1.15 6.01
C TYR A 501 2.98 -1.43 7.24
N VAL A 502 1.80 -0.81 7.30
CA VAL A 502 0.89 -0.89 8.45
C VAL A 502 -0.48 -1.39 8.03
N ASP A 503 -1.11 -2.18 8.89
CA ASP A 503 -2.48 -2.67 8.75
C ASP A 503 -3.51 -1.63 9.23
N SER A 504 -3.05 -0.65 10.02
CA SER A 504 -3.86 0.46 10.50
C SER A 504 -4.50 1.22 9.34
N PRO A 505 -5.73 1.73 9.49
CA PRO A 505 -6.41 2.50 8.45
C PRO A 505 -5.76 3.87 8.18
N GLN A 506 -4.76 4.28 8.97
CA GLN A 506 -4.00 5.52 8.80
C GLN A 506 -2.49 5.26 8.84
N THR A 507 -1.75 5.89 7.93
CA THR A 507 -0.28 5.94 7.94
C THR A 507 0.20 7.34 7.59
N LEU A 508 1.27 7.80 8.26
CA LEU A 508 1.77 9.16 8.17
C LEU A 508 3.22 9.18 7.67
N ALA A 509 3.46 9.95 6.63
CA ALA A 509 4.80 10.34 6.19
C ALA A 509 5.09 11.79 6.58
N ARG A 510 6.32 12.05 6.99
CA ARG A 510 6.81 13.39 7.33
C ARG A 510 7.97 13.73 6.42
N LEU A 511 7.82 14.80 5.65
CA LEU A 511 8.76 15.21 4.63
C LEU A 511 9.19 16.66 4.84
N ASP A 512 10.49 16.90 4.95
CA ASP A 512 11.04 18.25 4.89
C ASP A 512 11.26 18.65 3.43
N THR A 513 10.43 19.55 2.94
CA THR A 513 10.43 19.98 1.52
C THR A 513 11.38 21.15 1.27
N SER A 514 11.99 21.17 0.09
CA SER A 514 12.76 22.33 -0.38
C SER A 514 11.88 23.31 -1.18
N PRO A 515 12.10 24.64 -1.07
CA PRO A 515 11.33 25.64 -1.81
C PRO A 515 11.34 25.38 -3.33
N GLY A 516 10.16 25.32 -3.95
CA GLY A 516 10.00 25.15 -5.40
C GLY A 516 10.36 23.77 -5.94
N LYS A 517 10.81 22.82 -5.11
CA LYS A 517 11.14 21.46 -5.53
C LYS A 517 9.89 20.59 -5.62
N ARG A 518 9.80 19.73 -6.64
CA ARG A 518 8.69 18.81 -6.86
C ARG A 518 9.06 17.39 -6.43
N TYR A 519 8.21 16.80 -5.61
CA TYR A 519 8.30 15.41 -5.15
C TYR A 519 7.13 14.60 -5.72
N THR A 520 7.28 13.28 -5.76
CA THR A 520 6.18 12.36 -6.07
C THR A 520 5.87 11.52 -4.85
N ILE A 521 4.61 11.55 -4.42
CA ILE A 521 4.08 10.77 -3.32
C ILE A 521 3.35 9.57 -3.93
N VAL A 522 3.69 8.37 -3.50
CA VAL A 522 3.05 7.14 -3.96
C VAL A 522 2.41 6.46 -2.75
N VAL A 523 1.13 6.11 -2.89
CA VAL A 523 0.45 5.22 -1.94
C VAL A 523 0.73 3.79 -2.37
N ASP A 524 1.30 2.99 -1.49
CA ASP A 524 1.65 1.60 -1.77
C ASP A 524 0.86 0.64 -0.87
N GLN A 525 0.76 -0.62 -1.29
CA GLN A 525 0.02 -1.65 -0.57
C GLN A 525 0.71 -3.01 -0.67
N HIS A 526 0.43 -3.86 0.31
CA HIS A 526 0.80 -5.26 0.31
C HIS A 526 -0.42 -6.10 0.70
N GLU A 527 -0.83 -7.00 -0.18
CA GLU A 527 -1.88 -8.00 0.05
C GLU A 527 -3.25 -7.44 0.46
N PHE A 528 -3.66 -6.32 -0.12
CA PHE A 528 -5.03 -5.83 0.05
C PHE A 528 -6.07 -6.85 -0.49
N PRO A 529 -7.03 -7.30 0.34
CA PRO A 529 -7.97 -8.37 -0.04
C PRO A 529 -9.12 -7.93 -0.95
N LEU A 530 -9.51 -6.64 -0.92
CA LEU A 530 -10.67 -6.16 -1.67
C LEU A 530 -10.28 -5.66 -3.07
N PRO A 531 -11.18 -5.73 -4.07
CA PRO A 531 -10.87 -5.28 -5.42
C PRO A 531 -10.72 -3.76 -5.54
N ASP A 532 -11.44 -3.01 -4.70
CA ASP A 532 -11.47 -1.55 -4.73
C ASP A 532 -11.37 -0.99 -3.31
N TYR A 533 -10.61 0.09 -3.15
CA TYR A 533 -10.49 0.83 -1.90
C TYR A 533 -10.83 2.29 -2.11
N THR A 534 -11.45 2.88 -1.10
CA THR A 534 -11.60 4.34 -1.05
C THR A 534 -10.60 4.90 -0.05
N LEU A 535 -9.83 5.89 -0.46
CA LEU A 535 -8.80 6.50 0.38
C LEU A 535 -8.91 8.03 0.39
N THR A 536 -8.24 8.62 1.37
CA THR A 536 -8.00 10.06 1.46
C THR A 536 -6.53 10.31 1.70
N LEU A 537 -5.93 11.15 0.87
CA LEU A 537 -4.58 11.65 1.03
C LEU A 537 -4.67 13.09 1.54
N SER A 538 -4.26 13.31 2.78
CA SER A 538 -4.32 14.58 3.48
C SER A 538 -2.92 15.16 3.64
N PHE A 539 -2.74 16.42 3.26
CA PHE A 539 -1.50 17.17 3.39
C PHE A 539 -1.65 18.27 4.43
N PHE A 540 -0.72 18.36 5.37
CA PHE A 540 -0.67 19.39 6.40
C PHE A 540 0.64 20.17 6.30
N SER A 541 0.57 21.50 6.25
CA SER A 541 1.71 22.38 5.98
C SER A 541 1.50 23.78 6.54
N GLN A 542 2.59 24.57 6.54
CA GLN A 542 2.55 25.99 6.91
C GLN A 542 2.19 26.92 5.73
N ASP A 543 2.37 26.46 4.48
CA ASP A 543 2.00 27.17 3.26
C ASP A 543 1.02 26.35 2.40
N GLN A 544 0.33 27.04 1.48
CA GLN A 544 -0.52 26.37 0.50
C GLN A 544 0.35 25.58 -0.49
N LEU A 545 0.24 24.26 -0.45
CA LEU A 545 0.93 23.34 -1.35
C LEU A 545 0.29 23.33 -2.74
N ALA A 546 1.10 23.11 -3.77
CA ALA A 546 0.64 22.77 -5.11
C ALA A 546 0.68 21.24 -5.27
N VAL A 547 -0.48 20.61 -5.06
CA VAL A 547 -0.68 19.16 -5.17
C VAL A 547 -1.55 18.82 -6.37
N LYS A 548 -1.11 17.87 -7.19
CA LYS A 548 -1.89 17.31 -8.31
C LYS A 548 -1.54 15.85 -8.52
N GLU A 549 -2.33 15.11 -9.29
CA GLU A 549 -1.93 13.77 -9.73
C GLU A 549 -0.59 13.84 -10.49
N ALA A 550 0.29 12.88 -10.23
CA ALA A 550 1.58 12.81 -10.91
C ALA A 550 1.36 12.45 -12.39
N GLU A 551 2.05 13.18 -13.26
CA GLU A 551 1.96 13.01 -14.72
C GLU A 551 2.99 11.99 -15.19
N ASP A 552 2.63 11.18 -16.18
CA ASP A 552 3.59 10.30 -16.86
C ASP A 552 4.70 11.16 -17.50
N ALA A 553 5.95 10.72 -17.33
CA ALA A 553 7.09 11.38 -17.97
C ALA A 553 7.06 11.30 -19.51
N MET A 554 6.29 10.36 -20.06
CA MET A 554 6.15 10.08 -21.49
C MET A 554 4.68 10.08 -21.89
N SER A 555 4.37 10.65 -23.05
CA SER A 555 2.99 10.86 -23.53
C SER A 555 2.31 9.60 -24.06
N HIS A 556 3.06 8.57 -24.43
CA HIS A 556 2.51 7.33 -24.97
C HIS A 556 3.03 6.12 -24.20
N SER A 557 2.15 5.13 -24.01
CA SER A 557 2.51 3.83 -23.47
C SER A 557 1.78 2.71 -24.22
N LYS A 558 2.47 1.57 -24.40
CA LYS A 558 1.92 0.37 -25.01
C LYS A 558 2.21 -0.82 -24.09
N GLU A 559 1.17 -1.57 -23.76
CA GLU A 559 1.25 -2.79 -22.94
C GLU A 559 0.98 -4.03 -23.81
N VAL A 560 1.75 -5.09 -23.57
CA VAL A 560 1.57 -6.41 -24.16
C VAL A 560 1.74 -7.46 -23.06
N THR A 561 0.83 -8.43 -23.02
CA THR A 561 0.92 -9.58 -22.11
C THR A 561 1.76 -10.69 -22.73
N GLY A 562 2.53 -11.41 -21.92
CA GLY A 562 3.28 -12.59 -22.33
C GLY A 562 3.43 -13.57 -21.17
N SER A 563 4.10 -14.70 -21.42
CA SER A 563 4.38 -15.67 -20.36
C SER A 563 5.68 -16.44 -20.58
N TRP A 564 6.36 -16.74 -19.48
CA TRP A 564 7.39 -17.77 -19.45
C TRP A 564 6.71 -19.11 -19.26
N THR A 565 6.74 -19.91 -20.31
CA THR A 565 6.19 -21.26 -20.36
C THR A 565 7.32 -22.27 -20.30
N ARG A 566 7.00 -23.55 -20.22
CA ARG A 566 8.00 -24.63 -20.33
C ARG A 566 8.89 -24.55 -21.59
N ARG A 567 8.46 -23.81 -22.62
CA ARG A 567 9.19 -23.62 -23.88
C ARG A 567 9.90 -22.28 -23.98
N THR A 568 9.54 -21.31 -23.14
CA THR A 568 10.03 -19.92 -23.23
C THR A 568 10.74 -19.46 -21.96
N ALA A 569 10.79 -20.27 -20.90
CA ALA A 569 11.53 -19.99 -19.67
C ALA A 569 13.04 -20.23 -19.84
N GLY A 570 13.70 -19.36 -20.62
CA GLY A 570 15.09 -19.53 -21.04
C GLY A 570 16.15 -19.22 -19.98
N GLY A 571 15.78 -18.55 -18.90
CA GLY A 571 16.70 -18.12 -17.83
C GLY A 571 17.58 -16.94 -18.24
N SER A 572 18.63 -16.67 -17.47
CA SER A 572 19.52 -15.52 -17.68
C SER A 572 20.43 -15.68 -18.90
N ALA A 573 21.16 -14.62 -19.26
CA ALA A 573 22.12 -14.63 -20.37
C ALA A 573 23.27 -15.63 -20.19
N ALA A 574 23.48 -16.15 -18.98
CA ALA A 574 24.42 -17.24 -18.71
C ALA A 574 23.87 -18.63 -19.07
N CYS A 575 22.54 -18.77 -19.24
CA CYS A 575 21.91 -20.02 -19.60
C CYS A 575 21.97 -20.24 -21.13
N THR A 576 22.28 -21.47 -21.55
CA THR A 576 22.28 -21.86 -22.98
C THR A 576 20.89 -21.77 -23.63
N THR A 577 19.84 -21.74 -22.80
CA THR A 577 18.44 -21.60 -23.18
C THR A 577 17.97 -20.15 -23.29
N TYR A 578 18.83 -19.14 -23.07
CA TYR A 578 18.45 -17.71 -23.09
C TYR A 578 17.70 -17.28 -24.37
N VAL A 579 18.10 -17.84 -25.52
CA VAL A 579 17.45 -17.60 -26.83
C VAL A 579 15.97 -17.97 -26.84
N GLN A 580 15.50 -18.82 -25.93
CA GLN A 580 14.12 -19.26 -25.83
C GLN A 580 13.21 -18.23 -25.14
N ASN A 581 13.80 -17.26 -24.44
CA ASN A 581 13.05 -16.22 -23.75
C ASN A 581 12.08 -15.50 -24.71
N PRO A 582 10.93 -15.01 -24.21
CA PRO A 582 10.07 -14.12 -24.96
C PRO A 582 10.85 -12.89 -25.42
N GLN A 583 10.70 -12.56 -26.70
CA GLN A 583 11.35 -11.41 -27.31
C GLN A 583 10.33 -10.63 -28.13
N PHE A 584 10.44 -9.30 -28.14
CA PHE A 584 9.52 -8.42 -28.82
C PHE A 584 10.28 -7.45 -29.71
N LYS A 585 9.89 -7.37 -30.98
CA LYS A 585 10.34 -6.36 -31.92
C LYS A 585 9.67 -5.04 -31.54
N LEU A 586 10.49 -4.04 -31.26
CA LEU A 586 10.08 -2.69 -30.94
C LEU A 586 10.44 -1.76 -32.09
N TYR A 587 9.45 -1.09 -32.68
CA TYR A 587 9.66 -0.01 -33.64
C TYR A 587 9.45 1.35 -32.99
N LEU A 588 10.51 2.18 -33.00
CA LEU A 588 10.51 3.55 -32.52
C LEU A 588 10.65 4.51 -33.73
N PRO A 589 9.60 5.26 -34.10
CA PRO A 589 9.61 6.06 -35.33
C PRO A 589 10.46 7.33 -35.23
N GLN A 590 10.67 7.86 -34.03
CA GLN A 590 11.44 9.08 -33.79
C GLN A 590 12.35 8.90 -32.58
N ALA A 591 13.55 9.46 -32.66
CA ALA A 591 14.50 9.44 -31.56
C ALA A 591 13.95 10.18 -30.33
N GLY A 592 14.23 9.66 -29.13
CA GLY A 592 13.78 10.25 -27.87
C GLY A 592 13.93 9.31 -26.67
N PRO A 593 13.42 9.71 -25.50
CA PRO A 593 13.47 8.86 -24.31
C PRO A 593 12.53 7.66 -24.45
N LEU A 594 12.97 6.54 -23.89
CA LEU A 594 12.25 5.27 -23.90
C LEU A 594 12.33 4.63 -22.51
N SER A 595 11.21 4.10 -22.04
CA SER A 595 11.16 3.28 -20.83
C SER A 595 10.51 1.94 -21.14
N VAL A 596 11.10 0.85 -20.65
CA VAL A 596 10.54 -0.50 -20.78
C VAL A 596 10.44 -1.13 -19.41
N LEU A 597 9.22 -1.39 -18.97
CA LEU A 597 8.90 -2.09 -17.72
C LEU A 597 8.46 -3.52 -18.04
N LEU A 598 9.03 -4.47 -17.32
CA LEU A 598 8.60 -5.86 -17.28
C LEU A 598 8.11 -6.16 -15.86
N SER A 599 6.89 -6.67 -15.72
CA SER A 599 6.29 -7.02 -14.43
C SER A 599 5.57 -8.36 -14.53
N THR A 600 5.66 -9.19 -13.49
CA THR A 600 5.12 -10.56 -13.46
C THR A 600 4.09 -10.74 -12.35
N ASN A 601 3.18 -11.72 -12.49
CA ASN A 601 2.23 -12.08 -11.43
C ASN A 601 2.86 -12.80 -10.23
N MET A 602 4.13 -13.19 -10.34
CA MET A 602 4.86 -13.90 -9.29
C MET A 602 5.93 -12.99 -8.67
N GLN A 603 5.67 -12.46 -7.47
CA GLN A 603 6.55 -11.50 -6.80
C GLN A 603 7.95 -12.07 -6.48
N ASP A 604 8.07 -13.38 -6.23
CA ASP A 604 9.34 -14.01 -5.86
C ASP A 604 10.28 -14.30 -7.05
N ILE A 605 9.79 -14.17 -8.27
CA ILE A 605 10.61 -14.42 -9.47
C ILE A 605 11.45 -13.18 -9.77
N HIS A 606 12.75 -13.41 -9.92
CA HIS A 606 13.67 -12.36 -10.34
C HIS A 606 13.64 -12.22 -11.86
N VAL A 607 13.20 -11.06 -12.34
CA VAL A 607 13.02 -10.73 -13.77
C VAL A 607 14.01 -9.68 -14.23
N HIS A 608 14.21 -9.63 -15.54
CA HIS A 608 15.13 -8.71 -16.19
C HIS A 608 14.68 -8.39 -17.62
N VAL A 609 14.99 -7.18 -18.08
CA VAL A 609 14.70 -6.73 -19.43
C VAL A 609 15.92 -6.09 -20.08
N ASP A 610 16.24 -6.55 -21.28
CA ASP A 610 17.30 -5.99 -22.13
C ASP A 610 16.69 -5.39 -23.41
N LEU A 611 17.14 -4.20 -23.77
CA LEU A 611 16.85 -3.56 -25.05
C LEU A 611 18.07 -3.66 -25.95
N VAL A 612 17.93 -4.33 -27.09
CA VAL A 612 19.04 -4.71 -27.97
C VAL A 612 18.82 -4.16 -29.38
N TRP A 613 19.88 -3.61 -29.99
CA TRP A 613 19.91 -3.25 -31.40
C TRP A 613 20.14 -4.49 -32.27
N SER A 614 19.05 -5.20 -32.59
CA SER A 614 19.10 -6.36 -33.49
C SER A 614 18.19 -6.25 -34.71
N GLN A 615 17.71 -5.04 -35.03
CA GLN A 615 16.79 -4.80 -36.16
C GLN A 615 15.51 -5.64 -36.09
N GLY A 616 15.04 -5.93 -34.87
CA GLY A 616 13.84 -6.75 -34.64
C GLY A 616 14.06 -8.26 -34.84
N LYS A 617 15.31 -8.71 -35.02
CA LYS A 617 15.66 -10.13 -35.14
C LYS A 617 15.87 -10.77 -33.77
N ARG A 618 15.60 -12.06 -33.68
CA ARG A 618 15.80 -12.85 -32.45
C ARG A 618 17.25 -12.77 -31.99
N VAL A 619 17.45 -12.39 -30.74
CA VAL A 619 18.75 -12.31 -30.06
C VAL A 619 19.08 -13.70 -29.53
N GLN A 620 20.20 -14.27 -30.00
CA GLN A 620 20.68 -15.57 -29.56
C GLN A 620 21.71 -15.46 -28.43
N THR A 621 22.65 -14.52 -28.58
CA THR A 621 23.70 -14.22 -27.60
C THR A 621 23.74 -12.73 -27.39
N LEU A 622 23.81 -12.30 -26.13
CA LEU A 622 23.88 -10.89 -25.78
C LEU A 622 25.33 -10.40 -25.92
N LYS A 623 25.57 -9.43 -26.81
CA LYS A 623 26.88 -8.78 -26.99
C LYS A 623 26.80 -7.36 -26.45
N ALA A 624 27.79 -6.95 -25.66
CA ALA A 624 27.81 -5.62 -25.03
C ALA A 624 27.64 -4.46 -26.03
N ARG A 625 28.21 -4.60 -27.24
CA ARG A 625 28.11 -3.58 -28.30
C ARG A 625 26.70 -3.41 -28.90
N ASP A 626 25.86 -4.43 -28.78
CA ASP A 626 24.50 -4.44 -29.36
C ASP A 626 23.46 -4.05 -28.28
N LEU A 627 23.86 -3.92 -27.01
CA LEU A 627 23.01 -3.56 -25.89
C LEU A 627 22.77 -2.04 -25.84
N VAL A 628 21.52 -1.63 -25.94
CA VAL A 628 21.09 -0.23 -25.93
C VAL A 628 20.73 0.20 -24.52
N GLY A 629 20.12 -0.70 -23.74
CA GLY A 629 19.81 -0.50 -22.34
C GLY A 629 19.50 -1.81 -21.65
N SER A 630 19.72 -1.85 -20.34
CA SER A 630 19.46 -3.01 -19.50
C SER A 630 18.84 -2.57 -18.18
N SER A 631 17.98 -3.39 -17.58
CA SER A 631 17.41 -3.09 -16.26
C SER A 631 18.40 -3.22 -15.10
N GLY A 632 19.64 -3.65 -15.37
CA GLY A 632 20.69 -3.81 -14.35
C GLY A 632 20.69 -5.20 -13.74
N GLU A 633 20.64 -5.29 -12.42
CA GLU A 633 20.55 -6.59 -11.73
C GLU A 633 19.14 -7.19 -11.88
N TYR A 634 19.02 -8.51 -11.74
CA TYR A 634 17.73 -9.19 -11.74
C TYR A 634 16.92 -8.81 -10.50
N ARG A 635 15.65 -8.45 -10.68
CA ARG A 635 14.80 -7.88 -9.62
C ARG A 635 13.54 -8.68 -9.40
N ARG A 636 13.10 -8.77 -8.15
CA ARG A 636 11.86 -9.48 -7.78
C ARG A 636 10.63 -8.80 -8.35
N GLY A 637 9.79 -9.56 -9.04
CA GLY A 637 8.45 -9.16 -9.48
C GLY A 637 8.40 -8.17 -10.64
N CYS A 638 9.26 -7.15 -10.67
CA CYS A 638 9.34 -6.20 -11.78
C CYS A 638 10.74 -5.59 -11.97
N ALA A 639 11.04 -5.23 -13.23
CA ALA A 639 12.28 -4.59 -13.63
C ALA A 639 11.99 -3.52 -14.70
N VAL A 640 12.71 -2.40 -14.65
CA VAL A 640 12.54 -1.29 -15.60
C VAL A 640 13.88 -0.88 -16.18
N VAL A 641 13.90 -0.59 -17.47
CA VAL A 641 15.02 0.10 -18.13
C VAL A 641 14.53 1.48 -18.58
N ASN A 642 15.27 2.52 -18.23
CA ASN A 642 15.03 3.89 -18.67
C ASN A 642 16.23 4.35 -19.50
N VAL A 643 16.01 4.64 -20.78
CA VAL A 643 17.04 5.13 -21.68
C VAL A 643 16.70 6.57 -22.07
N PRO A 644 17.47 7.58 -21.63
CA PRO A 644 17.16 8.99 -21.87
C PRO A 644 17.09 9.38 -23.35
N HIS A 645 17.82 8.66 -24.20
CA HIS A 645 17.85 8.89 -25.63
C HIS A 645 18.08 7.58 -26.38
N VAL A 646 17.13 7.21 -27.23
CA VAL A 646 17.20 6.08 -28.17
C VAL A 646 16.94 6.64 -29.56
N ASP A 647 17.77 6.29 -30.54
CA ASP A 647 17.58 6.73 -31.92
C ASP A 647 16.33 6.10 -32.57
N ALA A 648 15.84 6.70 -33.65
CA ALA A 648 14.75 6.08 -34.42
C ALA A 648 15.23 4.77 -35.04
N GLY A 649 14.45 3.70 -34.92
CA GLY A 649 14.86 2.41 -35.45
C GLY A 649 14.04 1.22 -34.94
N VAL A 650 14.56 0.03 -35.24
CA VAL A 650 13.97 -1.24 -34.85
C VAL A 650 14.89 -1.95 -33.86
N TYR A 651 14.35 -2.26 -32.70
CA TYR A 651 15.02 -2.88 -31.57
C TYR A 651 14.37 -4.21 -31.23
N THR A 652 15.03 -5.01 -30.40
CA THR A 652 14.46 -6.21 -29.80
C THR A 652 14.55 -6.11 -28.28
N VAL A 653 13.42 -6.29 -27.63
CA VAL A 653 13.30 -6.38 -26.18
C VAL A 653 13.34 -7.85 -25.78
N VAL A 654 14.22 -8.23 -24.87
CA VAL A 654 14.30 -9.59 -24.33
C VAL A 654 13.81 -9.59 -22.89
N CYS A 655 12.84 -10.46 -22.57
CA CYS A 655 12.27 -10.60 -21.24
C CYS A 655 12.76 -11.91 -20.61
N SER A 656 13.55 -11.87 -19.55
CA SER A 656 14.15 -13.06 -18.95
C SER A 656 13.90 -13.16 -17.45
N THR A 657 13.95 -14.39 -16.95
CA THR A 657 14.06 -14.72 -15.52
C THR A 657 15.50 -15.05 -15.16
N PHE A 658 15.87 -14.97 -13.89
CA PHE A 658 17.23 -15.32 -13.46
C PHE A 658 17.53 -16.81 -13.72
N ASP A 659 16.70 -17.69 -13.15
CA ASP A 659 16.78 -19.13 -13.37
C ASP A 659 15.94 -19.55 -14.59
N ALA A 660 16.44 -20.56 -15.31
CA ALA A 660 15.68 -21.20 -16.39
C ALA A 660 14.55 -22.08 -15.83
N GLY A 661 13.48 -22.26 -16.61
CA GLY A 661 12.34 -23.11 -16.24
C GLY A 661 11.30 -22.48 -15.31
N LEU A 662 11.53 -21.25 -14.82
CA LEU A 662 10.54 -20.51 -14.04
C LEU A 662 9.34 -20.10 -14.90
N LEU A 663 8.13 -20.42 -14.43
CA LEU A 663 6.89 -20.19 -15.16
C LEU A 663 6.11 -19.06 -14.53
N ALA A 664 5.74 -18.05 -15.32
CA ALA A 664 4.88 -16.95 -14.87
C ALA A 664 4.31 -16.17 -16.04
N ASP A 665 3.21 -15.46 -15.78
CA ASP A 665 2.62 -14.50 -16.71
C ASP A 665 3.20 -13.12 -16.43
N PHE A 666 3.40 -12.32 -17.46
CA PHE A 666 3.97 -10.98 -17.34
C PHE A 666 3.30 -9.97 -18.26
N VAL A 667 3.47 -8.70 -17.91
CA VAL A 667 3.16 -7.54 -18.73
C VAL A 667 4.46 -6.84 -19.10
N LEU A 668 4.63 -6.59 -20.39
CA LEU A 668 5.65 -5.72 -20.95
C LEU A 668 5.01 -4.38 -21.30
N ARG A 669 5.45 -3.30 -20.66
CA ARG A 669 5.01 -1.93 -20.91
C ARG A 669 6.14 -1.11 -21.49
N VAL A 670 5.96 -0.55 -22.67
CA VAL A 670 6.91 0.39 -23.29
C VAL A 670 6.29 1.78 -23.34
N SER A 671 7.02 2.78 -22.84
CA SER A 671 6.61 4.18 -22.84
C SER A 671 7.61 5.05 -23.60
N SER A 672 7.10 6.07 -24.31
CA SER A 672 7.87 6.96 -25.18
C SER A 672 7.13 8.26 -25.49
N MET A 673 7.82 9.25 -26.06
CA MET A 673 7.21 10.53 -26.50
C MET A 673 6.39 10.43 -27.79
N VAL A 674 6.51 9.31 -28.51
CA VAL A 674 5.79 9.00 -29.74
C VAL A 674 5.20 7.59 -29.67
N PRO A 675 4.11 7.27 -30.39
CA PRO A 675 3.58 5.91 -30.43
C PRO A 675 4.60 4.90 -30.94
N VAL A 676 4.73 3.77 -30.24
CA VAL A 676 5.59 2.65 -30.61
C VAL A 676 4.78 1.44 -31.06
N THR A 677 5.40 0.56 -31.83
CA THR A 677 4.82 -0.74 -32.20
C THR A 677 5.61 -1.87 -31.53
N LEU A 678 4.89 -2.84 -30.96
CA LEU A 678 5.44 -4.04 -30.34
C LEU A 678 4.85 -5.28 -30.98
N GLU A 679 5.72 -6.16 -31.47
CA GLU A 679 5.35 -7.43 -32.09
C GLU A 679 6.17 -8.57 -31.49
N PRO A 680 5.57 -9.71 -31.10
CA PRO A 680 6.35 -10.86 -30.67
C PRO A 680 7.31 -11.32 -31.77
N VAL A 681 8.58 -11.53 -31.43
CA VAL A 681 9.55 -12.17 -32.33
C VAL A 681 9.31 -13.67 -32.28
N PRO A 682 8.95 -14.33 -33.39
CA PRO A 682 8.75 -15.77 -33.41
C PRO A 682 9.98 -16.51 -32.89
N ALA A 683 9.78 -17.62 -32.18
CA ALA A 683 10.87 -18.55 -31.92
C ALA A 683 11.34 -19.16 -33.26
N ASP A 684 12.61 -19.51 -33.39
CA ASP A 684 13.18 -20.10 -34.62
C ASP A 684 12.47 -21.39 -35.09
N ALA A 685 11.72 -22.03 -34.18
CA ALA A 685 10.91 -23.23 -34.42
C ALA A 685 9.40 -22.98 -34.37
N ALA A 686 8.95 -21.73 -34.33
CA ALA A 686 7.52 -21.42 -34.26
C ALA A 686 6.79 -21.94 -35.50
N GLY A 687 5.78 -22.79 -35.29
CA GLY A 687 5.05 -23.46 -36.38
C GLY A 687 5.76 -24.69 -36.97
N ARG A 688 6.96 -25.05 -36.49
CA ARG A 688 7.72 -26.21 -36.97
C ARG A 688 7.56 -27.43 -36.06
N LEU A 689 7.64 -28.62 -36.65
CA LEU A 689 7.72 -29.88 -35.93
C LEU A 689 9.08 -30.01 -35.27
N ARG A 690 9.07 -30.42 -34.00
CA ARG A 690 10.25 -30.64 -33.16
C ARG A 690 10.46 -32.14 -32.96
N LYS A 691 11.65 -32.64 -33.29
CA LYS A 691 12.07 -34.01 -32.99
C LYS A 691 13.36 -33.99 -32.17
N ILE A 692 13.26 -34.43 -30.92
CA ILE A 692 14.41 -34.62 -30.03
C ILE A 692 14.89 -36.06 -30.19
N LEU A 693 16.19 -36.24 -30.41
CA LEU A 693 16.81 -37.56 -30.45
C LEU A 693 17.34 -37.94 -29.08
N SER A 694 17.35 -39.24 -28.78
CA SER A 694 17.89 -39.75 -27.52
C SER A 694 19.33 -39.28 -27.31
N PRO A 695 19.65 -38.62 -26.19
CA PRO A 695 21.00 -38.13 -25.93
C PRO A 695 22.01 -39.27 -25.89
N PHE A 696 23.19 -39.06 -26.46
CA PHE A 696 24.26 -40.05 -26.48
C PHE A 696 25.60 -39.45 -26.02
N ARG A 697 26.50 -40.32 -25.57
CA ARG A 697 27.87 -39.93 -25.19
C ARG A 697 28.81 -40.11 -26.37
N LEU A 698 29.73 -39.17 -26.51
CA LEU A 698 30.92 -39.32 -27.35
C LEU A 698 32.08 -39.83 -26.50
N SER A 699 32.99 -40.53 -27.16
CA SER A 699 34.20 -41.14 -26.61
C SER A 699 35.32 -40.11 -26.51
N ASP A 700 36.40 -40.45 -25.81
CA ASP A 700 37.63 -39.64 -25.84
C ASP A 700 38.29 -39.73 -27.23
N GLY A 701 38.49 -38.58 -27.89
CA GLY A 701 39.18 -38.49 -29.18
C GLY A 701 38.32 -37.99 -30.35
N GLU A 702 38.84 -38.13 -31.57
CA GLU A 702 38.07 -37.83 -32.78
C GLU A 702 37.04 -38.93 -33.04
N GLU A 703 35.76 -38.56 -33.05
CA GLU A 703 34.66 -39.49 -33.30
C GLU A 703 33.70 -38.89 -34.33
N VAL A 704 33.25 -39.74 -35.25
CA VAL A 704 32.25 -39.37 -36.25
C VAL A 704 31.05 -40.32 -36.11
N ARG A 705 29.89 -39.74 -35.83
CA ARG A 705 28.60 -40.47 -35.80
C ARG A 705 27.71 -40.02 -36.93
N ARG A 706 26.95 -40.96 -37.47
CA ARG A 706 25.94 -40.65 -38.49
C ARG A 706 24.61 -41.30 -38.22
N ALA A 707 23.54 -40.67 -38.69
CA ALA A 707 22.19 -41.23 -38.71
C ALA A 707 21.52 -40.92 -40.05
N GLN A 708 20.82 -41.90 -40.62
CA GLN A 708 20.11 -41.70 -41.88
C GLN A 708 18.88 -40.83 -41.67
N LEU A 709 18.67 -39.85 -42.55
CA LEU A 709 17.50 -38.98 -42.54
C LEU A 709 16.57 -39.33 -43.69
N SER A 710 15.26 -39.25 -43.45
CA SER A 710 14.24 -39.37 -44.49
C SER A 710 13.04 -38.45 -44.23
N ALA A 711 12.40 -38.02 -45.31
CA ALA A 711 11.19 -37.21 -45.30
C ALA A 711 10.24 -37.69 -46.41
N THR A 712 8.92 -37.59 -46.18
CA THR A 712 7.87 -38.07 -47.10
C THR A 712 7.47 -37.05 -48.15
N TRP A 713 7.72 -35.76 -47.90
CA TRP A 713 7.48 -34.64 -48.82
C TRP A 713 8.58 -33.60 -48.66
N LEU A 714 8.64 -32.62 -49.58
CA LEU A 714 9.59 -31.52 -49.53
C LEU A 714 9.52 -30.82 -48.17
N THR A 715 10.57 -30.93 -47.37
CA THR A 715 10.58 -30.47 -45.98
C THR A 715 11.82 -29.61 -45.75
N ARG A 716 11.65 -28.37 -45.31
CA ARG A 716 12.78 -27.58 -44.82
C ARG A 716 13.10 -27.96 -43.39
N MET A 717 14.38 -28.10 -43.06
CA MET A 717 14.81 -28.42 -41.69
C MET A 717 16.10 -27.70 -41.28
N SER A 718 16.35 -27.67 -39.97
CA SER A 718 17.64 -27.35 -39.37
C SER A 718 17.93 -28.29 -38.20
N VAL A 719 19.20 -28.59 -37.96
CA VAL A 719 19.64 -29.47 -36.88
C VAL A 719 20.44 -28.69 -35.85
N THR A 720 20.16 -28.98 -34.60
CA THR A 720 20.72 -28.29 -33.44
C THR A 720 21.32 -29.30 -32.47
N ALA A 721 22.53 -29.06 -31.98
CA ALA A 721 23.20 -29.87 -30.97
C ALA A 721 23.44 -29.03 -29.71
N ARG A 722 23.20 -29.63 -28.53
CA ARG A 722 23.52 -29.02 -27.23
C ARG A 722 24.08 -30.04 -26.26
N SER A 723 24.90 -29.56 -25.32
CA SER A 723 25.37 -30.33 -24.18
C SER A 723 24.26 -30.48 -23.13
N VAL A 724 24.10 -31.69 -22.59
CA VAL A 724 23.21 -32.01 -21.46
C VAL A 724 24.01 -32.83 -20.46
N ILE A 725 23.99 -32.45 -19.18
CA ILE A 725 24.74 -33.12 -18.11
C ILE A 725 23.75 -33.85 -17.20
N ASP A 726 24.03 -35.11 -16.87
CA ASP A 726 23.22 -35.90 -15.93
C ASP A 726 23.18 -35.19 -14.54
N THR A 727 21.97 -34.91 -14.02
CA THR A 727 21.76 -34.22 -12.74
C THR A 727 22.21 -35.09 -11.57
N GLY A 728 23.40 -34.81 -11.01
CA GLY A 728 23.91 -35.51 -9.83
C GLY A 728 25.30 -35.10 -9.31
N SER A 729 25.99 -34.14 -9.93
CA SER A 729 27.33 -33.70 -9.49
C SER A 729 27.39 -32.21 -9.16
N ASP A 730 28.08 -31.87 -8.07
CA ASP A 730 28.29 -30.52 -7.55
C ASP A 730 28.89 -29.59 -8.63
N PRO A 731 28.27 -28.43 -8.93
CA PRO A 731 28.75 -27.51 -9.98
C PRO A 731 30.09 -26.83 -9.64
N SER A 732 30.52 -26.82 -8.38
CA SER A 732 31.70 -26.07 -7.92
C SER A 732 33.06 -26.73 -8.21
N ASN A 733 33.10 -28.00 -8.66
CA ASN A 733 34.34 -28.77 -8.78
C ASN A 733 34.52 -29.46 -10.15
N ARG A 734 33.98 -28.85 -11.20
CA ARG A 734 33.90 -29.45 -12.55
C ARG A 734 35.09 -29.05 -13.43
N PRO A 735 35.82 -30.00 -14.07
CA PRO A 735 36.79 -29.66 -15.12
C PRO A 735 36.08 -29.02 -16.33
N SER A 736 36.70 -28.05 -16.98
CA SER A 736 36.15 -27.43 -18.19
C SER A 736 36.13 -28.44 -19.35
N SER A 737 34.95 -28.74 -19.90
CA SER A 737 34.84 -29.48 -21.16
C SER A 737 35.56 -28.73 -22.27
N THR A 738 36.35 -29.45 -23.07
CA THR A 738 36.99 -28.94 -24.30
C THR A 738 36.34 -29.55 -25.55
N LEU A 739 35.17 -30.19 -25.39
CA LEU A 739 34.46 -30.87 -26.46
C LEU A 739 34.02 -29.86 -27.52
N MET A 740 34.59 -29.98 -28.71
CA MET A 740 34.17 -29.23 -29.88
C MET A 740 33.46 -30.14 -30.86
N VAL A 741 32.36 -29.64 -31.41
CA VAL A 741 31.44 -30.43 -32.25
C VAL A 741 31.15 -29.67 -33.53
N ARG A 742 31.06 -30.43 -34.62
CA ARG A 742 30.57 -29.97 -35.91
C ARG A 742 29.39 -30.83 -36.33
N VAL A 743 28.28 -30.18 -36.63
CA VAL A 743 27.05 -30.81 -37.11
C VAL A 743 26.97 -30.57 -38.61
N SER A 744 26.88 -31.62 -39.41
CA SER A 744 26.69 -31.50 -40.84
C SER A 744 25.60 -32.42 -41.37
N VAL A 745 25.02 -32.05 -42.50
CA VAL A 745 24.03 -32.86 -43.21
C VAL A 745 24.53 -33.03 -44.64
N ALA A 746 24.60 -34.28 -45.11
CA ALA A 746 25.19 -34.63 -46.40
C ALA A 746 24.34 -35.64 -47.19
N HIS A 747 24.42 -35.56 -48.51
CA HIS A 747 23.95 -36.60 -49.44
C HIS A 747 25.08 -37.57 -49.76
N GLY A 748 24.71 -38.83 -50.05
CA GLY A 748 25.69 -39.87 -50.35
C GLY A 748 26.55 -40.25 -49.15
N TRP A 749 27.47 -41.17 -49.39
CA TRP A 749 28.56 -41.47 -48.48
C TRP A 749 29.82 -41.70 -49.30
N ASP A 750 30.98 -41.59 -48.66
CA ASP A 750 32.31 -41.70 -49.26
C ASP A 750 32.39 -42.80 -50.34
N PRO A 751 32.86 -42.53 -51.58
CA PRO A 751 33.50 -41.31 -52.09
C PRO A 751 32.55 -40.22 -52.65
N GLU A 752 31.23 -40.42 -52.60
CA GLU A 752 30.24 -39.51 -53.21
C GLU A 752 29.62 -38.51 -52.21
N ARG A 753 30.23 -38.34 -51.01
CA ARG A 753 29.69 -37.47 -49.95
C ARG A 753 29.65 -36.01 -50.40
N THR A 754 28.45 -35.45 -50.46
CA THR A 754 28.22 -34.02 -50.74
C THR A 754 27.58 -33.37 -49.53
N THR A 755 28.33 -32.53 -48.81
CA THR A 755 27.83 -31.79 -47.65
C THR A 755 26.93 -30.64 -48.09
N ILE A 756 25.73 -30.56 -47.53
CA ILE A 756 24.66 -29.62 -47.92
C ILE A 756 24.57 -28.49 -46.90
N ALA A 757 24.76 -28.80 -45.62
CA ALA A 757 24.74 -27.84 -44.53
C ALA A 757 25.74 -28.26 -43.46
N THR A 758 26.46 -27.29 -42.90
CA THR A 758 27.41 -27.50 -41.81
C THR A 758 27.31 -26.36 -40.82
N SER A 759 27.40 -26.66 -39.53
CA SER A 759 27.51 -25.65 -38.47
C SER A 759 28.85 -24.92 -38.51
N GLY A 760 28.93 -23.73 -37.90
CA GLY A 760 30.20 -23.00 -37.73
C GLY A 760 30.96 -22.69 -39.01
N GLU A 761 30.26 -22.57 -40.15
CA GLU A 761 30.87 -22.37 -41.49
C GLU A 761 31.92 -23.46 -41.85
N GLY A 762 31.81 -24.66 -41.25
CA GLY A 762 32.74 -25.77 -41.47
C GLY A 762 33.76 -25.99 -40.34
N GLU A 763 33.87 -25.07 -39.38
CA GLU A 763 34.74 -25.19 -38.22
C GLU A 763 34.08 -25.96 -37.06
N TYR A 764 34.90 -26.45 -36.14
CA TYR A 764 34.43 -27.06 -34.89
C TYR A 764 34.07 -25.96 -33.88
N GLU A 765 32.89 -26.06 -33.27
CA GLU A 765 32.40 -25.11 -32.26
C GLU A 765 32.36 -25.74 -30.88
N GLU A 766 32.72 -24.98 -29.84
CA GLU A 766 32.66 -25.45 -28.45
C GLU A 766 31.20 -25.63 -28.01
N LEU A 767 30.86 -26.79 -27.44
CA LEU A 767 29.47 -27.14 -27.08
C LEU A 767 28.91 -26.42 -25.83
N LYS A 768 29.58 -25.35 -25.38
CA LYS A 768 29.08 -24.41 -24.36
C LYS A 768 27.87 -23.61 -24.86
N THR A 769 27.78 -23.43 -26.17
CA THR A 769 26.63 -22.83 -26.86
C THR A 769 25.88 -23.88 -27.68
N VAL A 770 24.68 -23.51 -28.13
CA VAL A 770 23.92 -24.32 -29.08
C VAL A 770 24.61 -24.28 -30.45
N VAL A 771 25.03 -25.43 -30.97
CA VAL A 771 25.63 -25.59 -32.31
C VAL A 771 24.52 -25.90 -33.31
N ARG A 772 24.41 -25.16 -34.42
CA ARG A 772 23.27 -25.27 -35.34
C ARG A 772 23.70 -25.24 -36.81
N THR A 773 23.03 -26.05 -37.64
CA THR A 773 23.19 -26.00 -39.10
C THR A 773 22.33 -24.89 -39.72
N PRO A 774 22.73 -24.31 -40.87
CA PRO A 774 21.82 -23.50 -41.68
C PRO A 774 20.58 -24.32 -42.09
N GLU A 775 19.52 -23.62 -42.52
CA GLU A 775 18.34 -24.27 -43.07
C GLU A 775 18.67 -24.97 -44.38
N LEU A 776 18.09 -26.15 -44.57
CA LEU A 776 18.28 -26.95 -45.77
C LEU A 776 16.97 -27.62 -46.18
N ASP A 777 16.84 -27.85 -47.48
CA ASP A 777 15.67 -28.50 -48.07
C ASP A 777 15.90 -30.01 -48.22
N MET A 778 14.99 -30.80 -47.65
CA MET A 778 14.93 -32.26 -47.79
C MET A 778 14.04 -32.62 -48.96
N GLU A 779 14.64 -32.93 -50.11
CA GLU A 779 13.93 -33.39 -51.30
C GLU A 779 13.75 -34.91 -51.29
N PRO A 780 12.53 -35.46 -51.12
CA PRO A 780 12.34 -36.91 -51.00
C PRO A 780 12.92 -37.68 -52.19
N GLY A 781 12.68 -37.19 -53.42
CA GLY A 781 13.17 -37.85 -54.62
C GLY A 781 14.70 -37.93 -54.72
N ARG A 782 15.42 -36.99 -54.10
CA ARG A 782 16.89 -37.02 -54.02
C ARG A 782 17.35 -37.91 -52.86
N ILE A 783 16.71 -37.81 -51.71
CA ILE A 783 16.99 -38.67 -50.54
C ILE A 783 16.85 -40.15 -50.89
N HIS A 784 15.84 -40.55 -51.68
CA HIS A 784 15.66 -41.94 -52.11
C HIS A 784 16.77 -42.43 -53.06
N ARG A 785 17.38 -41.52 -53.83
CA ARG A 785 18.43 -41.85 -54.80
C ARG A 785 19.83 -41.86 -54.18
N GLU A 786 20.15 -40.83 -53.39
CA GLU A 786 21.51 -40.58 -52.89
C GLU A 786 21.65 -40.90 -51.38
N GLY A 787 20.55 -41.10 -50.67
CA GLY A 787 20.55 -41.12 -49.20
C GLY A 787 20.83 -39.74 -48.62
N MET A 788 20.49 -39.54 -47.36
CA MET A 788 20.77 -38.31 -46.63
C MET A 788 21.18 -38.66 -45.21
N TRP A 789 22.23 -38.03 -44.71
CA TRP A 789 22.87 -38.39 -43.45
C TRP A 789 23.07 -37.15 -42.61
N LEU A 790 22.63 -37.23 -41.35
CA LEU A 790 23.10 -36.35 -40.30
C LEU A 790 24.43 -36.87 -39.80
N VAL A 791 25.46 -36.03 -39.74
CA VAL A 791 26.81 -36.36 -39.30
C VAL A 791 27.20 -35.45 -38.15
N ILE A 792 27.63 -36.04 -37.04
CA ILE A 792 28.16 -35.36 -35.86
C ILE A 792 29.63 -35.73 -35.77
N GLU A 793 30.49 -34.73 -35.91
CA GLU A 793 31.94 -34.88 -35.78
C GLU A 793 32.35 -34.20 -34.48
N SER A 794 33.21 -34.84 -33.71
CA SER A 794 33.71 -34.28 -32.46
C SER A 794 35.20 -34.42 -32.31
N MET A 795 35.79 -33.47 -31.60
CA MET A 795 37.18 -33.49 -31.17
C MET A 795 37.29 -32.96 -29.73
N GLY A 796 38.29 -33.45 -29.00
CA GLY A 796 38.55 -33.04 -27.61
C GLY A 796 38.06 -34.04 -26.58
N THR A 797 38.06 -33.63 -25.31
CA THR A 797 37.69 -34.50 -24.17
C THR A 797 36.36 -34.06 -23.58
N PRO A 798 35.31 -34.89 -23.64
CA PRO A 798 34.02 -34.59 -23.02
C PRO A 798 34.12 -34.59 -21.50
N GLN A 799 33.27 -33.81 -20.86
CA GLN A 799 33.18 -33.82 -19.40
C GLN A 799 32.51 -35.10 -18.88
N VAL A 800 32.90 -35.57 -17.69
CA VAL A 800 32.28 -36.74 -17.05
C VAL A 800 30.77 -36.53 -16.89
N GLY A 801 29.99 -37.37 -17.58
CA GLY A 801 28.52 -37.31 -17.57
C GLY A 801 27.90 -36.39 -18.63
N GLU A 802 28.71 -35.76 -19.48
CA GLU A 802 28.26 -34.96 -20.62
C GLU A 802 27.65 -35.83 -21.73
N ARG A 803 26.46 -35.47 -22.21
CA ARG A 803 25.76 -36.11 -23.33
C ARG A 803 25.40 -35.05 -24.36
N ILE A 804 25.39 -35.43 -25.63
CA ILE A 804 24.88 -34.58 -26.70
C ILE A 804 23.42 -34.90 -26.94
N GLU A 805 22.58 -33.86 -26.87
CA GLU A 805 21.19 -33.91 -27.32
C GLU A 805 21.10 -33.24 -28.69
N ILE A 806 20.50 -33.96 -29.64
CA ILE A 806 20.23 -33.45 -30.98
C ILE A 806 18.75 -33.13 -31.11
N GLU A 807 18.46 -31.96 -31.65
CA GLU A 807 17.12 -31.46 -31.89
C GLU A 807 16.97 -31.07 -33.36
N ILE A 808 15.96 -31.61 -34.03
CA ILE A 808 15.60 -31.29 -35.42
C ILE A 808 14.33 -30.45 -35.42
N HIS A 809 14.39 -29.30 -36.09
CA HIS A 809 13.23 -28.48 -36.41
C HIS A 809 12.93 -28.57 -37.89
N SER A 810 11.67 -28.80 -38.24
CA SER A 810 11.28 -29.09 -39.63
C SER A 810 9.84 -28.69 -39.93
N ASP A 811 9.56 -28.32 -41.18
CA ASP A 811 8.21 -27.96 -41.62
C ASP A 811 7.29 -29.20 -41.81
N GLY A 812 7.86 -30.41 -41.81
CA GLY A 812 7.18 -31.70 -41.99
C GLY A 812 7.90 -32.82 -41.23
N PRO A 813 7.31 -34.01 -41.06
CA PRO A 813 7.88 -35.09 -40.26
C PRO A 813 9.21 -35.59 -40.82
N VAL A 814 10.27 -35.53 -40.00
CA VAL A 814 11.59 -36.09 -40.32
C VAL A 814 11.80 -37.40 -39.58
N ASN A 815 12.14 -38.45 -40.31
CA ASN A 815 12.51 -39.76 -39.76
C ASN A 815 14.03 -39.87 -39.67
N VAL A 816 14.51 -40.34 -38.52
CA VAL A 816 15.94 -40.48 -38.22
C VAL A 816 16.18 -41.95 -37.89
N GLY A 817 17.08 -42.58 -38.64
CA GLY A 817 17.53 -43.95 -38.42
C GLY A 817 18.43 -44.08 -37.18
N PRO A 818 18.87 -45.30 -36.83
CA PRO A 818 19.79 -45.51 -35.73
C PRO A 818 21.13 -44.81 -35.98
N TRP A 819 21.78 -44.38 -34.89
CA TRP A 819 23.15 -43.87 -34.93
C TRP A 819 24.13 -45.00 -35.26
N ALA A 820 25.03 -44.74 -36.21
CA ALA A 820 26.15 -45.60 -36.55
C ALA A 820 27.47 -44.84 -36.34
N LEU A 821 28.47 -45.54 -35.80
CA LEU A 821 29.86 -45.08 -35.78
C LEU A 821 30.45 -45.21 -37.18
N VAL A 822 31.27 -44.25 -37.56
CA VAL A 822 31.99 -44.23 -38.84
C VAL A 822 33.40 -44.74 -38.65
#